data_AF-A0A1G3PEW5-F1
#
_entry.id   AF-A0A1G3PEW5-F1
#
_cell.length_a   1.000
_cell.length_b   1.000
_cell.length_c   1.000
_cell.angle_alpha   90.00
_cell.angle_beta   90.00
_cell.angle_gamma   90.00
#
_symmetry.space_group_name_H-M   'P 1'
#
loop_
_entity.id
_entity.type
_entity.pdbx_description
1 polymer ?
#
loop_
_entity_poly.entity_id
_entity_poly.type
_entity_poly.pdbx_seq_one_letter_code
_entity_poly.pdbx_strand_id
1 'polypeptide(L)'
;MKKILTLLIIMFISLSCEKKNESIKAIKTVSNEISNDDNMYDEADTETEEVINSDDLENILKKLEDDDIKIKNKNIKTGKYTIDKSYLKDELDFKSIDSSKITGSFGVISTNYVKMYSDLSADNVITELPRGSVIDIIEEIINKNPTEDEFGDTVDFFQFHSEYNYWYKVAYQGKNGYVFGSYILTSDKVKNLISKESSNIKYEDSKTKNLLKVADYYKYDTYKNDKFTDYNGQRYIPDDIKKSLIQDKFALESVNYYEYQDQLNIENPDDMVALYKNLHADEMVNTYITIDFLVHSLHLLFDKMLQDTESKIMFPTLQKLCIAYYQKLEEMKSSLSENDIKLKESIELMQKYFLVGGNLAGGSVVTSQMNGGDLTGDVLIELNKIEKAEGFSESEIFKYMEDYSQFKPRGHYTKNENLKKYFKSMIWFGRLHFYAQLTGTPQDIENSVKLTRAALLLTKITKDNKNIYAMWKALFNPITYIIGESDDYNLNQYLEVSKNVDFDNFGLWIDNEDNVKEFIKYANTNIAPPKISGNTLLQQKDSEKKSLEIPGGFRLFGQRFTFDSFIHNQLSAPRIIDRTMVKGLDIMAAFGNKFSETLLKEDKDIYGGYAPKLASLQTQVEGFDTMDWRKTFFNSYLKVIKESANFGENRNFYFTQSEKWNNRTLITAHGAWAELRHDTILYVKQSYAEKAGKGPEKTWVYDAIDKPIGYIEPNLDALYWIESILEDTVDIISESGFMTKEYSSKFEAYKSIISDIVIIAEKEAADEPISERENDLIYDIPYRLANIIIPSGSSMGYTERKDFQMALVADVHTDSDNGVVIEVAVGVPNRIYVAINDKQGGKRIAEGYTFSYYEFPHPMNDRLNNDQWKEKVYNNGNESYLMERMPQWEKDILIK
;
A
#
# COMPACT_ATOMS: atom_id res chain seq x y z
N MET A 1 -43.93 -44.93 -18.29
CA MET A 1 -42.59 -45.48 -18.00
C MET A 1 -42.42 -45.55 -16.48
N LYS A 2 -42.33 -46.76 -15.88
CA LYS A 2 -42.30 -46.93 -14.41
C LYS A 2 -41.30 -47.99 -13.92
N LYS A 3 -40.22 -48.21 -14.69
CA LYS A 3 -39.16 -49.22 -14.44
C LYS A 3 -37.71 -48.73 -14.59
N ILE A 4 -37.48 -47.45 -14.92
CA ILE A 4 -36.12 -46.88 -15.02
C ILE A 4 -35.76 -46.13 -13.73
N LEU A 5 -36.71 -45.38 -13.15
CA LEU A 5 -36.51 -44.65 -11.89
C LEU A 5 -36.22 -45.56 -10.68
N THR A 6 -36.61 -46.84 -10.75
CA THR A 6 -36.47 -47.81 -9.65
C THR A 6 -35.08 -48.43 -9.54
N LEU A 7 -34.24 -48.39 -10.59
CA LEU A 7 -32.92 -49.02 -10.57
C LEU A 7 -31.83 -48.10 -9.99
N LEU A 8 -31.89 -46.80 -10.27
CA LEU A 8 -30.90 -45.82 -9.78
C LEU A 8 -31.01 -45.53 -8.27
N ILE A 9 -32.21 -45.65 -7.69
CA ILE A 9 -32.43 -45.43 -6.25
C ILE A 9 -31.80 -46.55 -5.40
N ILE A 10 -31.58 -47.74 -5.96
CA ILE A 10 -31.06 -48.91 -5.21
C ILE A 10 -29.52 -48.89 -5.08
N MET A 11 -28.80 -48.16 -5.94
CA MET A 11 -27.33 -48.21 -5.98
C MET A 11 -26.62 -47.12 -5.15
N PHE A 12 -27.35 -46.18 -4.54
CA PHE A 12 -26.81 -45.16 -3.63
C PHE A 12 -26.98 -45.49 -2.13
N ILE A 13 -27.56 -46.65 -1.80
CA ILE A 13 -27.94 -47.03 -0.41
C ILE A 13 -26.83 -47.83 0.31
N SER A 14 -25.74 -48.19 -0.37
CA SER A 14 -24.74 -49.15 0.13
C SER A 14 -23.40 -48.55 0.60
N LEU A 15 -23.31 -47.25 0.92
CA LEU A 15 -22.04 -46.62 1.32
C LEU A 15 -22.14 -45.49 2.38
N SER A 16 -23.20 -45.47 3.21
CA SER A 16 -23.33 -44.54 4.35
C SER A 16 -24.15 -45.12 5.50
N CYS A 17 -23.59 -46.08 6.26
CA CYS A 17 -24.15 -46.48 7.56
C CYS A 17 -23.16 -47.28 8.44
N GLU A 18 -22.19 -46.61 9.07
CA GLU A 18 -21.56 -47.14 10.29
C GLU A 18 -21.04 -46.01 11.20
N LYS A 19 -21.10 -46.23 12.53
CA LYS A 19 -20.47 -45.42 13.60
C LYS A 19 -20.80 -43.92 13.65
N LYS A 20 -22.06 -43.58 13.95
CA LYS A 20 -22.38 -42.34 14.69
C LYS A 20 -23.66 -42.43 15.53
N ASN A 21 -23.62 -43.20 16.61
CA ASN A 21 -24.52 -43.08 17.78
C ASN A 21 -24.09 -44.05 18.91
N GLU A 22 -23.07 -43.69 19.69
CA GLU A 22 -22.92 -44.21 21.05
C GLU A 22 -22.08 -43.26 21.91
N SER A 23 -22.76 -42.31 22.55
CA SER A 23 -22.20 -41.44 23.59
C SER A 23 -23.27 -41.20 24.65
N ILE A 24 -22.84 -40.88 25.88
CA ILE A 24 -23.60 -40.74 27.15
C ILE A 24 -23.63 -42.01 28.04
N LYS A 25 -23.21 -41.83 29.31
CA LYS A 25 -23.20 -42.76 30.47
C LYS A 25 -22.18 -43.91 30.50
N ALA A 26 -20.96 -43.60 30.95
CA ALA A 26 -20.12 -44.51 31.73
C ALA A 26 -19.12 -43.80 32.69
N ILE A 27 -19.57 -42.78 33.44
CA ILE A 27 -18.73 -42.17 34.49
C ILE A 27 -18.70 -43.10 35.72
N LYS A 28 -17.58 -43.82 35.93
CA LYS A 28 -16.97 -44.19 37.24
C LYS A 28 -15.84 -45.21 37.08
N THR A 29 -14.93 -45.23 38.06
CA THR A 29 -13.98 -46.33 38.35
C THR A 29 -12.74 -46.47 37.46
N VAL A 30 -11.95 -45.41 37.33
CA VAL A 30 -10.48 -45.54 37.43
C VAL A 30 -10.01 -44.47 38.42
N SER A 31 -9.64 -44.92 39.63
CA SER A 31 -9.15 -44.08 40.73
C SER A 31 -8.27 -44.94 41.62
N ASN A 32 -7.18 -44.35 42.13
CA ASN A 32 -6.09 -44.98 42.88
C ASN A 32 -5.08 -45.74 42.00
N GLU A 33 -4.05 -45.04 41.54
CA GLU A 33 -2.64 -45.35 41.86
C GLU A 33 -1.73 -44.20 41.38
N ILE A 34 -1.71 -43.11 42.16
CA ILE A 34 -0.67 -42.08 42.11
C ILE A 34 -0.29 -41.76 43.55
N SER A 35 1.00 -41.84 43.86
CA SER A 35 1.61 -41.32 45.08
C SER A 35 3.02 -40.87 44.75
N ASN A 36 3.30 -39.58 44.94
CA ASN A 36 4.64 -38.95 44.91
C ASN A 36 5.26 -38.87 43.48
N ASP A 37 5.81 -37.75 42.99
CA ASP A 37 6.27 -36.51 43.65
C ASP A 37 5.90 -35.21 42.89
N ASP A 38 5.89 -34.11 43.65
CA ASP A 38 6.18 -32.70 43.34
C ASP A 38 5.88 -32.02 41.98
N ASN A 39 4.94 -31.05 42.06
CA ASN A 39 5.07 -29.65 41.64
C ASN A 39 5.80 -29.29 40.33
N MET A 40 5.02 -29.04 39.26
CA MET A 40 4.98 -27.74 38.54
C MET A 40 3.96 -27.78 37.38
N TYR A 41 2.75 -27.27 37.61
CA TYR A 41 1.81 -26.86 36.56
C TYR A 41 0.88 -25.77 37.11
N ASP A 42 1.12 -24.53 36.70
CA ASP A 42 0.17 -23.43 36.74
C ASP A 42 0.47 -22.49 35.56
N GLU A 43 -0.48 -21.64 35.21
CA GLU A 43 -0.44 -20.69 34.08
C GLU A 43 -0.27 -21.34 32.69
N ALA A 44 -1.39 -21.50 31.99
CA ALA A 44 -1.39 -21.60 30.54
C ALA A 44 -1.37 -20.18 29.96
N ASP A 45 -0.34 -19.84 29.19
CA ASP A 45 -0.19 -18.54 28.54
C ASP A 45 -1.36 -18.26 27.57
N THR A 46 -2.39 -17.56 28.04
CA THR A 46 -3.29 -16.82 27.17
C THR A 46 -2.55 -15.56 26.72
N GLU A 47 -2.03 -15.58 25.50
CA GLU A 47 -1.30 -14.45 24.88
C GLU A 47 -2.08 -13.13 25.05
N THR A 48 -1.65 -12.30 26.01
CA THR A 48 -2.07 -10.91 26.06
C THR A 48 -1.33 -10.17 24.96
N GLU A 49 -2.03 -9.87 23.85
CA GLU A 49 -1.66 -8.73 23.00
C GLU A 49 -1.39 -7.52 23.92
N GLU A 50 -0.40 -6.68 23.61
CA GLU A 50 -0.21 -5.40 24.32
C GLU A 50 -1.36 -4.44 23.95
N VAL A 51 -2.50 -4.66 24.62
CA VAL A 51 -3.63 -3.75 24.66
C VAL A 51 -3.15 -2.49 25.40
N ILE A 52 -3.33 -1.34 24.75
CA ILE A 52 -3.04 -0.04 25.34
C ILE A 52 -3.77 0.05 26.69
N ASN A 53 -3.01 0.29 27.76
CA ASN A 53 -3.54 0.28 29.12
C ASN A 53 -4.72 1.25 29.25
N SER A 54 -5.70 0.93 30.11
CA SER A 54 -6.90 1.77 30.29
C SER A 54 -6.56 3.22 30.63
N ASP A 55 -5.45 3.43 31.36
CA ASP A 55 -4.93 4.75 31.73
C ASP A 55 -4.49 5.57 30.50
N ASP A 56 -3.81 4.95 29.53
CA ASP A 56 -3.32 5.63 28.33
C ASP A 56 -4.47 6.04 27.41
N LEU A 57 -5.46 5.15 27.23
CA LEU A 57 -6.67 5.48 26.49
C LEU A 57 -7.49 6.59 27.20
N GLU A 58 -7.54 6.59 28.53
CA GLU A 58 -8.12 7.71 29.27
C GLU A 58 -7.35 9.02 29.10
N ASN A 59 -6.02 8.98 29.02
CA ASN A 59 -5.20 10.18 28.79
C ASN A 59 -5.42 10.77 27.38
N ILE A 60 -5.56 9.91 26.36
CA ILE A 60 -5.95 10.31 24.99
C ILE A 60 -7.34 10.97 25.02
N LEU A 61 -8.33 10.32 25.64
CA LEU A 61 -9.69 10.84 25.75
C LEU A 61 -9.77 12.19 26.48
N LYS A 62 -8.98 12.36 27.57
CA LYS A 62 -8.89 13.63 28.31
C LYS A 62 -8.31 14.76 27.45
N LYS A 63 -7.23 14.51 26.70
CA LYS A 63 -6.64 15.52 25.79
C LYS A 63 -7.65 15.97 24.72
N LEU A 64 -8.48 15.04 24.24
CA LEU A 64 -9.48 15.30 23.22
C LEU A 64 -10.73 16.03 23.74
N GLU A 65 -10.89 16.28 25.04
CA GLU A 65 -12.02 17.09 25.53
C GLU A 65 -11.89 18.55 25.07
N ASP A 66 -10.71 19.14 25.22
CA ASP A 66 -10.48 20.60 25.18
C ASP A 66 -9.90 21.15 23.85
N ASP A 67 -9.11 20.37 23.08
CA ASP A 67 -8.42 20.86 21.88
C ASP A 67 -9.03 20.40 20.53
N ASP A 68 -9.05 21.30 19.55
CA ASP A 68 -9.33 21.02 18.13
C ASP A 68 -8.03 20.88 17.33
N ILE A 69 -7.90 19.79 16.57
CA ILE A 69 -6.77 19.53 15.66
C ILE A 69 -6.69 20.62 14.59
N LYS A 70 -5.53 21.26 14.44
CA LYS A 70 -5.29 22.35 13.47
C LYS A 70 -3.98 22.18 12.72
N ILE A 71 -4.06 22.18 11.40
CA ILE A 71 -2.92 22.02 10.50
C ILE A 71 -2.10 23.32 10.49
N LYS A 72 -0.81 23.22 10.82
CA LYS A 72 0.12 24.37 10.82
C LYS A 72 0.36 24.81 9.36
N ASN A 73 0.29 26.12 9.06
CA ASN A 73 0.60 26.62 7.72
C ASN A 73 2.10 26.45 7.42
N LYS A 74 2.45 25.78 6.30
CA LYS A 74 3.82 25.69 5.79
C LYS A 74 3.84 25.83 4.27
N ASN A 75 4.94 26.34 3.72
CA ASN A 75 5.15 26.45 2.27
C ASN A 75 5.88 25.21 1.76
N ILE A 76 5.32 24.53 0.77
CA ILE A 76 6.00 23.40 0.10
C ILE A 76 6.91 23.95 -1.00
N LYS A 77 8.09 23.33 -1.18
CA LYS A 77 9.00 23.64 -2.29
C LYS A 77 8.33 23.31 -3.65
N THR A 78 8.91 23.81 -4.74
CA THR A 78 8.55 23.43 -6.12
C THR A 78 9.82 23.01 -6.84
N GLY A 79 9.73 21.96 -7.65
CA GLY A 79 10.86 21.35 -8.33
C GLY A 79 11.57 22.33 -9.25
N LYS A 80 12.90 22.35 -9.17
CA LYS A 80 13.77 23.12 -10.06
C LYS A 80 14.69 22.16 -10.79
N TYR A 81 14.78 22.34 -12.09
CA TYR A 81 15.43 21.42 -13.01
C TYR A 81 16.39 22.24 -13.87
N THR A 82 17.69 22.05 -13.67
CA THR A 82 18.75 22.84 -14.33
C THR A 82 19.83 21.99 -15.00
N ILE A 83 19.63 20.66 -15.07
CA ILE A 83 20.41 19.73 -15.89
C ILE A 83 20.59 20.23 -17.33
N ASP A 84 21.80 20.02 -17.89
CA ASP A 84 22.14 20.50 -19.23
C ASP A 84 21.36 19.74 -20.32
N LYS A 85 20.84 20.49 -21.29
CA LYS A 85 20.12 19.97 -22.45
C LYS A 85 21.06 19.43 -23.54
N SER A 86 22.38 19.56 -23.37
CA SER A 86 23.37 18.98 -24.28
C SER A 86 23.22 17.46 -24.40
N TYR A 87 23.02 16.77 -23.27
CA TYR A 87 22.86 15.32 -23.18
C TYR A 87 21.72 14.77 -24.04
N LEU A 88 20.67 15.56 -24.29
CA LEU A 88 19.47 15.15 -25.05
C LEU A 88 19.74 14.88 -26.54
N LYS A 89 20.92 15.22 -27.05
CA LYS A 89 21.35 14.98 -28.43
C LYS A 89 22.25 13.78 -28.61
N ASP A 90 22.65 13.13 -27.51
CA ASP A 90 23.54 11.99 -27.58
C ASP A 90 22.82 10.74 -28.08
N GLU A 91 23.42 10.06 -29.05
CA GLU A 91 22.95 8.76 -29.54
C GLU A 91 23.22 7.67 -28.48
N LEU A 92 22.30 6.70 -28.38
CA LEU A 92 22.41 5.58 -27.46
C LEU A 92 22.99 4.38 -28.22
N ASP A 93 24.32 4.33 -28.30
CA ASP A 93 25.06 3.19 -28.83
C ASP A 93 25.60 2.32 -27.68
N PHE A 94 25.48 1.01 -27.84
CA PHE A 94 25.98 0.03 -26.88
C PHE A 94 27.43 -0.41 -27.17
N LYS A 95 28.25 -0.44 -26.12
CA LYS A 95 29.58 -1.05 -26.06
C LYS A 95 29.46 -2.47 -25.51
N SER A 96 29.74 -3.47 -26.35
CA SER A 96 29.85 -4.88 -25.95
C SER A 96 31.25 -5.27 -25.49
N ILE A 97 31.35 -6.27 -24.60
CA ILE A 97 32.60 -6.91 -24.21
C ILE A 97 33.02 -7.97 -25.25
N ASP A 98 34.16 -7.75 -25.89
CA ASP A 98 34.76 -8.69 -26.83
C ASP A 98 35.61 -9.76 -26.10
N SER A 99 35.03 -10.93 -25.86
CA SER A 99 35.73 -12.09 -25.32
C SER A 99 36.38 -12.98 -26.39
N SER A 100 36.29 -12.65 -27.69
CA SER A 100 36.70 -13.56 -28.79
C SER A 100 38.22 -13.80 -28.87
N LYS A 101 39.00 -12.92 -28.25
CA LYS A 101 40.47 -12.93 -28.24
C LYS A 101 41.08 -13.74 -27.09
N ILE A 102 40.27 -14.15 -26.11
CA ILE A 102 40.72 -14.90 -24.93
C ILE A 102 40.61 -16.40 -25.21
N THR A 103 41.74 -17.09 -25.34
CA THR A 103 41.82 -18.51 -25.77
C THR A 103 42.53 -19.43 -24.76
N GLY A 104 42.92 -18.91 -23.60
CA GLY A 104 43.60 -19.66 -22.53
C GLY A 104 43.33 -19.08 -21.14
N SER A 105 44.09 -19.54 -20.15
CA SER A 105 44.04 -19.01 -18.78
C SER A 105 44.45 -17.53 -18.75
N PHE A 106 43.70 -16.71 -18.02
CA PHE A 106 43.94 -15.28 -17.92
C PHE A 106 43.51 -14.74 -16.56
N GLY A 107 43.97 -13.54 -16.22
CA GLY A 107 43.63 -12.84 -14.99
C GLY A 107 43.40 -11.34 -15.21
N VAL A 108 42.96 -10.68 -14.15
CA VAL A 108 42.73 -9.22 -14.11
C VAL A 108 43.44 -8.63 -12.91
N ILE A 109 44.14 -7.52 -13.13
CA ILE A 109 44.82 -6.77 -12.08
C ILE A 109 43.79 -6.05 -11.21
N SER A 110 43.75 -6.38 -9.92
CA SER A 110 42.73 -5.92 -8.98
C SER A 110 43.04 -4.59 -8.29
N THR A 111 44.32 -4.26 -8.16
CA THR A 111 44.85 -3.16 -7.35
C THR A 111 45.71 -2.20 -8.17
N ASN A 112 45.97 -1.02 -7.61
CA ASN A 112 46.86 -0.03 -8.22
C ASN A 112 48.35 -0.33 -7.94
N TYR A 113 49.24 0.24 -8.77
CA TYR A 113 50.71 0.17 -8.64
C TYR A 113 51.34 -1.24 -8.78
N VAL A 114 50.61 -2.20 -9.33
CA VAL A 114 51.09 -3.58 -9.53
C VAL A 114 52.20 -3.61 -10.59
N LYS A 115 53.21 -4.47 -10.37
CA LYS A 115 54.43 -4.53 -11.17
C LYS A 115 54.66 -5.93 -11.72
N MET A 116 55.14 -5.99 -12.96
CA MET A 116 55.59 -7.21 -13.61
C MET A 116 57.12 -7.26 -13.59
N TYR A 117 57.68 -8.34 -13.06
CA TYR A 117 59.12 -8.52 -12.82
C TYR A 117 59.76 -9.51 -13.81
N SER A 118 61.09 -9.49 -13.96
CA SER A 118 61.81 -10.44 -14.83
C SER A 118 62.01 -11.83 -14.26
N ASP A 119 61.81 -11.98 -12.95
CA ASP A 119 62.17 -13.16 -12.15
C ASP A 119 61.40 -13.12 -10.82
N LEU A 120 61.67 -14.10 -9.95
CA LEU A 120 60.98 -14.29 -8.67
C LEU A 120 61.66 -13.56 -7.48
N SER A 121 62.80 -12.88 -7.67
CA SER A 121 63.35 -12.03 -6.60
C SER A 121 62.76 -10.61 -6.61
N ALA A 122 62.08 -10.24 -7.71
CA ALA A 122 61.36 -8.98 -7.88
C ALA A 122 62.26 -7.72 -7.84
N ASP A 123 63.58 -7.88 -8.01
CA ASP A 123 64.53 -6.76 -8.04
C ASP A 123 64.37 -5.88 -9.30
N ASN A 124 63.87 -6.44 -10.41
CA ASN A 124 63.87 -5.83 -11.73
C ASN A 124 62.46 -5.75 -12.33
N VAL A 125 61.94 -4.53 -12.49
CA VAL A 125 60.61 -4.24 -13.06
C VAL A 125 60.66 -4.13 -14.58
N ILE A 126 59.81 -4.89 -15.29
CA ILE A 126 59.63 -4.85 -16.75
C ILE A 126 58.63 -3.75 -17.17
N THR A 127 57.56 -3.61 -16.39
CA THR A 127 56.49 -2.62 -16.56
C THR A 127 55.62 -2.58 -15.30
N GLU A 128 54.93 -1.46 -15.09
CA GLU A 128 53.75 -1.41 -14.22
C GLU A 128 52.53 -1.92 -15.00
N LEU A 129 51.53 -2.43 -14.28
CA LEU A 129 50.28 -2.98 -14.79
C LEU A 129 49.10 -2.22 -14.14
N PRO A 130 48.32 -1.41 -14.90
CA PRO A 130 47.16 -0.69 -14.36
C PRO A 130 46.04 -1.62 -13.85
N ARG A 131 45.25 -1.16 -12.87
CA ARG A 131 43.98 -1.80 -12.44
C ARG A 131 43.10 -2.07 -13.66
N GLY A 132 42.39 -3.20 -13.67
CA GLY A 132 41.56 -3.62 -14.82
C GLY A 132 42.35 -4.12 -16.04
N SER A 133 43.69 -4.18 -15.99
CA SER A 133 44.48 -4.83 -17.04
C SER A 133 44.20 -6.33 -17.10
N VAL A 134 43.82 -6.80 -18.28
CA VAL A 134 43.73 -8.23 -18.63
C VAL A 134 45.14 -8.73 -18.94
N ILE A 135 45.53 -9.86 -18.34
CA ILE A 135 46.84 -10.51 -18.53
C ILE A 135 46.67 -11.99 -18.86
N ASP A 136 47.46 -12.53 -19.78
CA ASP A 136 47.45 -13.97 -20.06
C ASP A 136 48.27 -14.70 -18.99
N ILE A 137 47.74 -15.78 -18.41
CA ILE A 137 48.44 -16.60 -17.42
C ILE A 137 49.08 -17.80 -18.12
N ILE A 138 50.41 -17.82 -18.14
CA ILE A 138 51.21 -18.86 -18.81
C ILE A 138 51.43 -20.07 -17.87
N GLU A 139 51.76 -19.80 -16.61
CA GLU A 139 52.23 -20.81 -15.65
C GLU A 139 51.97 -20.32 -14.22
N GLU A 140 51.36 -21.16 -13.38
CA GLU A 140 51.24 -20.96 -11.93
C GLU A 140 52.45 -21.60 -11.23
N ILE A 141 53.04 -20.90 -10.27
CA ILE A 141 54.28 -21.31 -9.60
C ILE A 141 53.99 -21.53 -8.12
N ILE A 142 53.89 -22.80 -7.77
CA ILE A 142 53.73 -23.33 -6.41
C ILE A 142 55.10 -23.41 -5.73
N ASN A 143 55.19 -23.11 -4.43
CA ASN A 143 56.44 -23.23 -3.69
C ASN A 143 56.78 -24.71 -3.46
N LYS A 144 57.90 -25.17 -4.03
CA LYS A 144 58.35 -26.57 -3.93
C LYS A 144 59.12 -26.89 -2.65
N ASN A 145 59.38 -25.87 -1.82
CA ASN A 145 59.96 -25.97 -0.49
C ASN A 145 58.98 -25.32 0.51
N PRO A 146 57.84 -25.96 0.84
CA PRO A 146 56.89 -25.41 1.80
C PRO A 146 57.53 -25.22 3.18
N THR A 147 57.07 -24.21 3.90
CA THR A 147 57.47 -23.93 5.28
C THR A 147 56.31 -24.23 6.22
N GLU A 148 56.63 -24.74 7.41
CA GLU A 148 55.69 -24.75 8.54
C GLU A 148 55.43 -23.30 8.99
N ASP A 149 54.17 -22.95 9.26
CA ASP A 149 53.79 -21.66 9.82
C ASP A 149 53.87 -21.63 11.37
N GLU A 150 53.37 -20.56 12.00
CA GLU A 150 53.39 -20.44 13.47
C GLU A 150 52.42 -21.42 14.19
N PHE A 151 51.58 -22.14 13.44
CA PHE A 151 50.63 -23.13 13.95
C PHE A 151 51.05 -24.59 13.63
N GLY A 152 51.99 -24.77 12.70
CA GLY A 152 52.54 -26.06 12.29
C GLY A 152 51.93 -26.64 11.01
N ASP A 153 51.15 -25.86 10.27
CA ASP A 153 50.62 -26.26 8.96
C ASP A 153 51.66 -26.00 7.85
N THR A 154 51.79 -26.93 6.90
CA THR A 154 52.73 -26.78 5.77
C THR A 154 52.13 -25.90 4.67
N VAL A 155 52.70 -24.73 4.46
CA VAL A 155 52.22 -23.74 3.50
C VAL A 155 53.06 -23.77 2.21
N ASP A 156 52.42 -23.98 1.06
CA ASP A 156 53.03 -24.06 -0.28
C ASP A 156 52.91 -22.76 -1.11
N PHE A 157 52.48 -21.67 -0.47
CA PHE A 157 52.56 -20.31 -1.01
C PHE A 157 53.98 -19.72 -0.87
N PHE A 158 54.21 -18.60 -1.56
CA PHE A 158 55.33 -17.69 -1.33
C PHE A 158 54.86 -16.50 -0.50
N GLN A 159 55.73 -15.97 0.36
CA GLN A 159 55.51 -14.68 1.01
C GLN A 159 56.12 -13.55 0.15
N PHE A 160 55.38 -12.46 -0.05
CA PHE A 160 55.86 -11.25 -0.72
C PHE A 160 55.25 -10.01 -0.05
N HIS A 161 56.11 -9.14 0.49
CA HIS A 161 55.69 -8.07 1.41
C HIS A 161 54.88 -8.65 2.60
N SER A 162 53.66 -8.19 2.84
CA SER A 162 52.74 -8.70 3.86
C SER A 162 51.94 -9.93 3.43
N GLU A 163 51.98 -10.29 2.14
CA GLU A 163 51.01 -11.17 1.52
C GLU A 163 51.55 -12.58 1.25
N TYR A 164 50.66 -13.59 1.27
CA TYR A 164 50.96 -14.97 0.92
C TYR A 164 50.16 -15.40 -0.33
N ASN A 165 50.84 -15.89 -1.37
CA ASN A 165 50.21 -16.37 -2.61
C ASN A 165 51.19 -17.13 -3.51
N TYR A 166 50.70 -17.64 -4.65
CA TYR A 166 51.57 -18.13 -5.73
C TYR A 166 52.14 -16.97 -6.56
N TRP A 167 53.25 -17.25 -7.25
CA TRP A 167 53.69 -16.39 -8.36
C TRP A 167 53.08 -16.87 -9.67
N TYR A 168 52.64 -15.95 -10.50
CA TYR A 168 52.12 -16.24 -11.84
C TYR A 168 53.07 -15.69 -12.89
N LYS A 169 53.44 -16.54 -13.83
CA LYS A 169 54.13 -16.16 -15.05
C LYS A 169 53.10 -15.71 -16.06
N VAL A 170 53.22 -14.48 -16.54
CA VAL A 170 52.17 -13.82 -17.33
C VAL A 170 52.72 -13.18 -18.60
N ALA A 171 51.85 -12.96 -19.59
CA ALA A 171 52.11 -12.09 -20.72
C ALA A 171 51.22 -10.85 -20.67
N TYR A 172 51.81 -9.69 -21.00
CA TYR A 172 51.12 -8.42 -21.15
C TYR A 172 51.79 -7.59 -22.25
N GLN A 173 50.99 -7.07 -23.19
CA GLN A 173 51.46 -6.25 -24.33
C GLN A 173 52.67 -6.85 -25.09
N GLY A 174 52.73 -8.18 -25.22
CA GLY A 174 53.82 -8.90 -25.91
C GLY A 174 55.13 -9.04 -25.11
N LYS A 175 55.14 -8.67 -23.83
CA LYS A 175 56.23 -8.95 -22.88
C LYS A 175 55.80 -10.07 -21.92
N ASN A 176 56.73 -10.94 -21.55
CA ASN A 176 56.52 -11.96 -20.52
C ASN A 176 57.23 -11.53 -19.22
N GLY A 177 56.67 -11.91 -18.06
CA GLY A 177 57.26 -11.68 -16.75
C GLY A 177 56.52 -12.39 -15.64
N TYR A 178 56.75 -11.99 -14.39
CA TYR A 178 56.14 -12.58 -13.19
C TYR A 178 55.38 -11.52 -12.39
N VAL A 179 54.21 -11.90 -11.87
CA VAL A 179 53.33 -11.08 -11.02
C VAL A 179 52.85 -11.92 -9.84
N PHE A 180 52.75 -11.31 -8.66
CA PHE A 180 52.36 -12.00 -7.44
C PHE A 180 50.83 -12.15 -7.31
N GLY A 181 50.38 -13.31 -6.84
CA GLY A 181 49.01 -13.79 -7.02
C GLY A 181 47.90 -13.10 -6.21
N SER A 182 48.22 -12.35 -5.16
CA SER A 182 47.24 -11.55 -4.43
C SER A 182 46.70 -10.39 -5.28
N TYR A 183 47.48 -9.92 -6.25
CA TYR A 183 47.12 -8.81 -7.15
C TYR A 183 46.35 -9.25 -8.40
N ILE A 184 46.06 -10.56 -8.54
CA ILE A 184 45.41 -11.15 -9.72
C ILE A 184 44.08 -11.81 -9.32
N LEU A 185 42.99 -11.30 -9.88
CA LEU A 185 41.71 -11.99 -9.94
C LEU A 185 41.71 -12.99 -11.09
N THR A 186 41.37 -14.24 -10.78
CA THR A 186 41.13 -15.31 -11.74
C THR A 186 39.65 -15.67 -11.75
N SER A 187 39.22 -16.44 -12.76
CA SER A 187 37.81 -16.83 -13.00
C SER A 187 37.08 -17.41 -11.78
N ASP A 188 37.82 -17.98 -10.84
CA ASP A 188 37.30 -18.70 -9.69
C ASP A 188 37.26 -17.83 -8.41
N LYS A 189 38.09 -16.77 -8.35
CA LYS A 189 38.04 -15.74 -7.29
C LYS A 189 36.88 -14.75 -7.50
N VAL A 190 36.47 -14.52 -8.76
CA VAL A 190 35.48 -13.49 -9.14
C VAL A 190 34.11 -13.67 -8.49
N LYS A 191 33.61 -14.91 -8.34
CA LYS A 191 32.22 -15.12 -7.87
C LYS A 191 31.99 -14.47 -6.50
N ASN A 192 32.91 -14.69 -5.56
CA ASN A 192 32.79 -14.17 -4.21
C ASN A 192 32.91 -12.64 -4.17
N LEU A 193 33.65 -12.04 -5.11
CA LEU A 193 33.90 -10.59 -5.12
C LEU A 193 32.68 -9.75 -5.55
N ILE A 194 31.83 -10.24 -6.46
CA ILE A 194 30.69 -9.47 -7.01
C ILE A 194 29.34 -9.92 -6.45
N SER A 195 29.22 -11.14 -5.91
CA SER A 195 27.95 -11.70 -5.45
C SER A 195 27.98 -12.15 -4.00
N LYS A 196 27.05 -11.61 -3.20
CA LYS A 196 26.79 -12.04 -1.82
C LYS A 196 26.29 -13.49 -1.82
N GLU A 197 26.81 -14.33 -0.94
CA GLU A 197 26.69 -15.81 -1.05
C GLU A 197 25.26 -16.36 -1.10
N SER A 198 24.26 -15.61 -0.62
CA SER A 198 22.84 -15.97 -0.62
C SER A 198 22.11 -15.79 -1.96
N SER A 199 22.72 -15.19 -2.99
CA SER A 199 22.04 -14.95 -4.27
C SER A 199 21.78 -16.24 -5.07
N ASN A 200 20.52 -16.67 -5.19
CA ASN A 200 20.09 -17.79 -6.03
C ASN A 200 20.09 -17.48 -7.56
N ILE A 201 20.73 -16.38 -7.98
CA ILE A 201 20.72 -15.89 -9.36
C ILE A 201 21.46 -16.86 -10.28
N LYS A 202 20.75 -17.37 -11.30
CA LYS A 202 21.34 -18.18 -12.39
C LYS A 202 21.98 -17.26 -13.43
N TYR A 203 23.23 -16.89 -13.21
CA TYR A 203 24.02 -16.20 -14.23
C TYR A 203 24.30 -17.12 -15.43
N GLU A 204 23.83 -16.76 -16.62
CA GLU A 204 24.08 -17.53 -17.86
C GLU A 204 25.48 -17.30 -18.46
N ASP A 205 26.20 -16.29 -17.97
CA ASP A 205 27.50 -15.92 -18.50
C ASP A 205 28.63 -16.89 -18.10
N SER A 206 29.58 -17.05 -19.01
CA SER A 206 30.84 -17.74 -18.71
C SER A 206 31.68 -16.91 -17.72
N LYS A 207 32.41 -17.59 -16.82
CA LYS A 207 33.35 -16.94 -15.88
C LYS A 207 34.30 -15.96 -16.58
N THR A 208 34.70 -16.26 -17.81
CA THR A 208 35.47 -15.38 -18.70
C THR A 208 34.82 -14.00 -18.88
N LYS A 209 33.52 -13.93 -19.17
CA LYS A 209 32.82 -12.65 -19.36
C LYS A 209 32.70 -11.87 -18.05
N ASN A 210 32.38 -12.52 -16.92
CA ASN A 210 32.27 -11.81 -15.63
C ASN A 210 33.63 -11.25 -15.19
N LEU A 211 34.72 -11.98 -15.39
CA LEU A 211 36.08 -11.47 -15.16
C LEU A 211 36.41 -10.29 -16.10
N LEU A 212 35.97 -10.32 -17.37
CA LEU A 212 36.11 -9.18 -18.29
C LEU A 212 35.20 -7.98 -17.94
N LYS A 213 34.04 -8.20 -17.31
CA LYS A 213 33.19 -7.12 -16.76
C LYS A 213 33.92 -6.38 -15.64
N VAL A 214 34.52 -7.11 -14.69
CA VAL A 214 35.41 -6.54 -13.65
C VAL A 214 36.60 -5.81 -14.28
N ALA A 215 37.21 -6.39 -15.31
CA ALA A 215 38.32 -5.76 -16.03
C ALA A 215 37.94 -4.44 -16.71
N ASP A 216 36.69 -4.28 -17.14
CA ASP A 216 36.19 -3.03 -17.71
C ASP A 216 35.81 -2.02 -16.63
N TYR A 217 35.16 -2.48 -15.56
CA TYR A 217 34.82 -1.69 -14.39
C TYR A 217 36.04 -1.02 -13.73
N TYR A 218 37.13 -1.77 -13.56
CA TYR A 218 38.37 -1.30 -12.93
C TYR A 218 39.23 -0.33 -13.77
N LYS A 219 38.83 0.04 -14.99
CA LYS A 219 39.57 1.01 -15.83
C LYS A 219 39.23 2.48 -15.51
N TYR A 220 38.26 2.72 -14.63
CA TYR A 220 37.67 4.03 -14.40
C TYR A 220 38.00 4.52 -12.98
N ASP A 221 39.00 5.40 -12.83
CA ASP A 221 39.37 6.02 -11.53
C ASP A 221 38.26 6.90 -10.93
N THR A 222 37.32 7.34 -11.77
CA THR A 222 36.01 7.88 -11.35
C THR A 222 34.95 7.29 -12.28
N TYR A 223 33.77 6.95 -11.76
CA TYR A 223 32.73 6.15 -12.44
C TYR A 223 31.97 6.84 -13.58
N LYS A 224 32.67 7.62 -14.40
CA LYS A 224 32.09 8.32 -15.55
C LYS A 224 32.28 7.53 -16.84
N ASN A 225 31.18 7.01 -17.37
CA ASN A 225 31.18 6.26 -18.64
C ASN A 225 30.96 7.18 -19.86
N ASP A 226 31.84 7.07 -20.86
CA ASP A 226 31.73 7.77 -22.15
C ASP A 226 30.73 7.10 -23.13
N LYS A 227 30.28 5.88 -22.84
CA LYS A 227 29.38 5.07 -23.67
C LYS A 227 28.51 4.14 -22.80
N PHE A 228 27.29 3.88 -23.26
CA PHE A 228 26.41 2.88 -22.66
C PHE A 228 26.96 1.46 -22.87
N THR A 229 26.80 0.59 -21.87
CA THR A 229 27.18 -0.83 -21.91
C THR A 229 25.97 -1.70 -22.24
N ASP A 230 26.16 -2.81 -22.96
CA ASP A 230 25.10 -3.81 -23.20
C ASP A 230 24.83 -4.74 -21.99
N TYR A 231 25.35 -4.35 -20.82
CA TYR A 231 25.24 -5.04 -19.54
C TYR A 231 25.12 -4.04 -18.39
N ASN A 232 24.54 -4.49 -17.28
CA ASN A 232 24.46 -3.78 -16.01
C ASN A 232 24.78 -4.79 -14.88
N GLY A 233 25.73 -4.46 -13.99
CA GLY A 233 26.36 -5.46 -13.11
C GLY A 233 26.86 -6.68 -13.91
N GLN A 234 26.50 -7.88 -13.46
CA GLN A 234 26.77 -9.13 -14.17
C GLN A 234 25.72 -9.47 -15.25
N ARG A 235 24.57 -8.79 -15.34
CA ARG A 235 23.50 -9.14 -16.30
C ARG A 235 23.72 -8.49 -17.67
N TYR A 236 23.48 -9.21 -18.77
CA TYR A 236 23.36 -8.61 -20.11
C TYR A 236 21.95 -8.08 -20.31
N ILE A 237 21.82 -6.98 -21.05
CA ILE A 237 20.54 -6.39 -21.42
C ILE A 237 20.01 -7.15 -22.67
N PRO A 238 18.78 -7.71 -22.64
CA PRO A 238 18.18 -8.44 -23.77
C PRO A 238 18.04 -7.58 -25.03
N ASP A 239 17.99 -8.21 -26.21
CA ASP A 239 17.97 -7.48 -27.49
C ASP A 239 16.73 -6.60 -27.69
N ASP A 240 15.53 -7.04 -27.27
CA ASP A 240 14.32 -6.22 -27.35
C ASP A 240 14.32 -5.08 -26.30
N ILE A 241 14.90 -5.31 -25.11
CA ILE A 241 15.13 -4.26 -24.10
C ILE A 241 16.10 -3.20 -24.65
N LYS A 242 17.23 -3.60 -25.26
CA LYS A 242 18.19 -2.68 -25.91
C LYS A 242 17.54 -1.90 -27.05
N LYS A 243 16.69 -2.54 -27.86
CA LYS A 243 15.93 -1.88 -28.94
C LYS A 243 14.97 -0.82 -28.39
N SER A 244 14.26 -1.11 -27.30
CA SER A 244 13.43 -0.12 -26.60
C SER A 244 14.28 1.02 -26.02
N LEU A 245 15.40 0.72 -25.37
CA LEU A 245 16.32 1.76 -24.87
C LEU A 245 16.82 2.68 -26.00
N ILE A 246 17.25 2.13 -27.15
CA ILE A 246 17.69 2.92 -28.31
C ILE A 246 16.57 3.88 -28.78
N GLN A 247 15.35 3.36 -28.93
CA GLN A 247 14.19 4.09 -29.44
C GLN A 247 13.67 5.14 -28.43
N ASP A 248 13.44 4.73 -27.20
CA ASP A 248 12.60 5.43 -26.22
C ASP A 248 13.36 5.93 -24.98
N LYS A 249 14.63 5.59 -24.84
CA LYS A 249 15.53 5.91 -23.69
C LYS A 249 15.17 5.26 -22.35
N PHE A 250 14.10 4.46 -22.34
CA PHE A 250 13.76 3.52 -21.28
C PHE A 250 13.19 2.21 -21.86
N ALA A 251 13.04 1.20 -21.02
CA ALA A 251 12.31 -0.02 -21.34
C ALA A 251 11.60 -0.55 -20.09
N LEU A 252 10.49 -1.25 -20.27
CA LEU A 252 9.70 -1.86 -19.19
C LEU A 252 9.54 -3.36 -19.47
N GLU A 253 9.84 -4.20 -18.49
CA GLU A 253 9.89 -5.66 -18.61
C GLU A 253 9.02 -6.34 -17.54
N SER A 254 8.27 -7.36 -17.94
CA SER A 254 7.45 -8.17 -17.04
C SER A 254 8.33 -9.05 -16.15
N VAL A 255 8.33 -8.86 -14.84
CA VAL A 255 9.11 -9.72 -13.92
C VAL A 255 8.40 -11.05 -13.71
N ASN A 256 9.14 -12.15 -13.83
CA ASN A 256 8.63 -13.47 -13.44
C ASN A 256 8.76 -13.64 -11.92
N TYR A 257 7.65 -13.89 -11.23
CA TYR A 257 7.61 -14.13 -9.78
C TYR A 257 8.62 -15.19 -9.30
N TYR A 258 8.90 -16.20 -10.12
CA TYR A 258 9.83 -17.27 -9.78
C TYR A 258 11.30 -16.84 -9.75
N GLU A 259 11.64 -15.59 -10.13
CA GLU A 259 12.96 -15.00 -9.88
C GLU A 259 13.23 -14.75 -8.39
N TYR A 260 12.20 -14.47 -7.58
CA TYR A 260 12.37 -13.94 -6.22
C TYR A 260 11.41 -14.54 -5.16
N GLN A 261 10.44 -15.37 -5.56
CA GLN A 261 9.41 -15.94 -4.67
C GLN A 261 9.96 -16.55 -3.36
N ASP A 262 11.13 -17.18 -3.41
CA ASP A 262 11.70 -17.96 -2.30
C ASP A 262 12.46 -17.08 -1.30
N GLN A 263 12.51 -15.78 -1.58
CA GLN A 263 13.15 -14.76 -0.76
C GLN A 263 12.13 -13.80 -0.14
N LEU A 264 10.84 -13.88 -0.47
CA LEU A 264 9.78 -13.05 0.14
C LEU A 264 9.65 -13.31 1.64
N ASN A 265 10.25 -12.44 2.46
CA ASN A 265 10.58 -12.78 3.83
C ASN A 265 10.66 -11.62 4.84
N ILE A 266 10.85 -11.88 6.15
CA ILE A 266 10.84 -10.79 7.16
C ILE A 266 11.97 -9.77 6.97
N GLU A 267 13.06 -10.17 6.33
CA GLU A 267 14.18 -9.31 5.91
C GLU A 267 13.95 -8.69 4.51
N ASN A 268 13.12 -9.33 3.67
CA ASN A 268 12.63 -8.86 2.37
C ASN A 268 11.07 -8.69 2.37
N PRO A 269 10.49 -7.80 3.19
CA PRO A 269 9.07 -7.84 3.58
C PRO A 269 8.07 -7.28 2.55
N ASP A 270 8.41 -7.32 1.27
CA ASP A 270 7.60 -6.90 0.12
C ASP A 270 8.27 -7.38 -1.21
N ASP A 271 7.50 -7.46 -2.31
CA ASP A 271 7.98 -7.79 -3.66
C ASP A 271 9.02 -6.78 -4.18
N MET A 272 8.74 -5.47 -4.13
CA MET A 272 9.70 -4.45 -4.57
C MET A 272 10.93 -4.44 -3.68
N VAL A 273 10.76 -4.58 -2.35
CA VAL A 273 11.90 -4.68 -1.41
C VAL A 273 12.78 -5.89 -1.73
N ALA A 274 12.19 -7.07 -1.97
CA ALA A 274 12.92 -8.26 -2.38
C ALA A 274 13.66 -8.06 -3.71
N LEU A 275 12.98 -7.47 -4.70
CA LEU A 275 13.53 -7.20 -6.02
C LEU A 275 14.70 -6.21 -6.01
N TYR A 276 14.59 -5.08 -5.30
CA TYR A 276 15.71 -4.14 -5.15
C TYR A 276 16.87 -4.75 -4.33
N LYS A 277 16.60 -5.49 -3.23
CA LYS A 277 17.66 -6.16 -2.47
C LYS A 277 18.36 -7.27 -3.28
N ASN A 278 17.65 -7.94 -4.18
CA ASN A 278 18.19 -8.89 -5.14
C ASN A 278 19.05 -8.21 -6.22
N LEU A 279 18.63 -7.04 -6.70
CA LEU A 279 19.43 -6.22 -7.60
C LEU A 279 20.75 -5.83 -6.91
N HIS A 280 20.67 -5.32 -5.67
CA HIS A 280 21.82 -4.90 -4.85
C HIS A 280 22.63 -6.07 -4.22
N ALA A 281 22.33 -7.32 -4.60
CA ALA A 281 23.19 -8.47 -4.32
C ALA A 281 24.38 -8.55 -5.29
N ASP A 282 24.31 -7.83 -6.42
CA ASP A 282 25.39 -7.59 -7.39
C ASP A 282 26.02 -6.22 -7.12
N GLU A 283 27.28 -6.19 -6.66
CA GLU A 283 27.92 -4.93 -6.26
C GLU A 283 28.34 -4.03 -7.43
N MET A 284 28.20 -4.48 -8.67
CA MET A 284 28.50 -3.72 -9.89
C MET A 284 27.24 -3.16 -10.59
N VAL A 285 26.06 -3.29 -9.99
CA VAL A 285 24.80 -2.84 -10.60
C VAL A 285 24.58 -1.33 -10.46
N ASN A 286 24.20 -0.65 -11.53
CA ASN A 286 23.66 0.71 -11.46
C ASN A 286 22.17 0.60 -11.13
N THR A 287 21.74 1.21 -10.02
CA THR A 287 20.33 1.18 -9.56
C THR A 287 19.62 2.50 -9.84
N TYR A 288 18.31 2.42 -10.11
CA TYR A 288 17.40 3.54 -10.31
C TYR A 288 16.24 3.43 -9.31
N ILE A 289 16.25 4.26 -8.26
CA ILE A 289 15.20 4.25 -7.23
C ILE A 289 13.98 5.02 -7.73
N THR A 290 12.91 4.30 -8.04
CA THR A 290 11.65 4.85 -8.57
C THR A 290 10.80 5.57 -7.51
N ILE A 291 9.98 6.53 -7.96
CA ILE A 291 8.91 7.09 -7.14
C ILE A 291 7.88 6.02 -6.78
N ASP A 292 7.64 5.04 -7.66
CA ASP A 292 6.78 3.87 -7.38
C ASP A 292 7.16 3.20 -6.05
N PHE A 293 8.45 2.94 -5.82
CA PHE A 293 8.91 2.26 -4.60
C PHE A 293 8.73 3.08 -3.33
N LEU A 294 8.87 4.41 -3.43
CA LEU A 294 8.68 5.33 -2.30
C LEU A 294 7.20 5.53 -1.98
N VAL A 295 6.34 5.69 -2.99
CA VAL A 295 4.89 5.82 -2.77
C VAL A 295 4.27 4.48 -2.30
N HIS A 296 4.75 3.35 -2.83
CA HIS A 296 4.40 2.01 -2.32
C HIS A 296 4.80 1.83 -0.84
N SER A 297 6.02 2.26 -0.47
CA SER A 297 6.48 2.18 0.93
C SER A 297 5.69 3.10 1.87
N LEU A 298 5.15 4.22 1.36
CA LEU A 298 4.22 5.09 2.08
C LEU A 298 2.87 4.41 2.31
N HIS A 299 2.28 3.81 1.28
CA HIS A 299 1.10 2.94 1.37
C HIS A 299 1.31 1.85 2.43
N LEU A 300 2.39 1.06 2.32
CA LEU A 300 2.64 -0.05 3.23
C LEU A 300 2.81 0.39 4.70
N LEU A 301 3.44 1.54 4.96
CA LEU A 301 3.54 2.08 6.31
C LEU A 301 2.17 2.58 6.83
N PHE A 302 1.38 3.20 5.95
CA PHE A 302 0.06 3.74 6.27
C PHE A 302 -0.99 2.64 6.55
N ASP A 303 -1.13 1.62 5.69
CA ASP A 303 -1.97 0.42 5.92
C ASP A 303 -1.68 -0.18 7.30
N LYS A 304 -0.40 -0.35 7.64
CA LYS A 304 0.06 -1.01 8.87
C LYS A 304 -0.19 -0.17 10.12
N MET A 305 -0.02 1.16 10.03
CA MET A 305 -0.38 2.10 11.09
C MET A 305 -1.90 2.14 11.31
N LEU A 306 -2.69 2.15 10.23
CA LEU A 306 -4.15 2.13 10.32
C LEU A 306 -4.66 0.84 10.99
N GLN A 307 -4.17 -0.33 10.58
CA GLN A 307 -4.46 -1.63 11.23
C GLN A 307 -4.17 -1.62 12.75
N ASP A 308 -3.06 -1.00 13.17
CA ASP A 308 -2.64 -0.92 14.58
C ASP A 308 -3.54 0.02 15.40
N THR A 309 -3.76 1.24 14.89
CA THR A 309 -4.64 2.26 15.49
C THR A 309 -6.09 1.77 15.59
N GLU A 310 -6.60 1.10 14.56
CA GLU A 310 -7.94 0.52 14.57
C GLU A 310 -8.08 -0.57 15.62
N SER A 311 -7.13 -1.50 15.67
CA SER A 311 -7.16 -2.64 16.59
C SER A 311 -6.99 -2.22 18.05
N LYS A 312 -6.03 -1.32 18.34
CA LYS A 312 -5.61 -1.00 19.72
C LYS A 312 -6.28 0.23 20.32
N ILE A 313 -6.67 1.22 19.50
CA ILE A 313 -7.25 2.49 19.99
C ILE A 313 -8.73 2.57 19.65
N MET A 314 -9.09 2.44 18.37
CA MET A 314 -10.46 2.73 17.91
C MET A 314 -11.44 1.63 18.30
N PHE A 315 -11.08 0.36 18.18
CA PHE A 315 -11.97 -0.76 18.50
C PHE A 315 -12.37 -0.81 20.00
N PRO A 316 -11.45 -0.68 20.98
CA PRO A 316 -11.83 -0.53 22.39
C PRO A 316 -12.66 0.74 22.66
N THR A 317 -12.37 1.85 21.97
CA THR A 317 -13.14 3.10 22.10
C THR A 317 -14.57 2.94 21.59
N LEU A 318 -14.77 2.23 20.48
CA LEU A 318 -16.09 1.93 19.92
C LEU A 318 -16.92 1.04 20.86
N GLN A 319 -16.31 0.03 21.47
CA GLN A 319 -16.96 -0.82 22.47
C GLN A 319 -17.42 0.02 23.67
N LYS A 320 -16.54 0.84 24.26
CA LYS A 320 -16.87 1.76 25.37
C LYS A 320 -17.98 2.74 24.99
N LEU A 321 -17.93 3.33 23.79
CA LEU A 321 -18.94 4.27 23.29
C LEU A 321 -20.32 3.62 23.17
N CYS A 322 -20.40 2.40 22.64
CA CYS A 322 -21.67 1.66 22.53
C CYS A 322 -22.30 1.41 23.91
N ILE A 323 -21.49 0.96 24.88
CA ILE A 323 -21.94 0.71 26.25
C ILE A 323 -22.44 2.01 26.91
N ALA A 324 -21.68 3.10 26.79
CA ALA A 324 -22.03 4.39 27.37
C ALA A 324 -23.35 4.97 26.81
N TYR A 325 -23.56 4.91 25.49
CA TYR A 325 -24.84 5.30 24.88
C TYR A 325 -26.00 4.41 25.36
N TYR A 326 -25.83 3.09 25.37
CA TYR A 326 -26.89 2.18 25.79
C TYR A 326 -27.30 2.39 27.26
N GLN A 327 -26.33 2.56 28.16
CA GLN A 327 -26.59 2.84 29.57
C GLN A 327 -27.36 4.16 29.75
N LYS A 328 -27.03 5.23 29.00
CA LYS A 328 -27.82 6.47 29.02
C LYS A 328 -29.22 6.33 28.42
N LEU A 329 -29.42 5.45 27.44
CA LEU A 329 -30.76 5.13 26.92
C LEU A 329 -31.63 4.39 27.94
N GLU A 330 -31.09 3.44 28.70
CA GLU A 330 -31.83 2.79 29.80
C GLU A 330 -32.08 3.74 30.99
N GLU A 331 -31.12 4.60 31.36
CA GLU A 331 -31.35 5.67 32.34
C GLU A 331 -32.54 6.56 31.93
N MET A 332 -32.53 7.08 30.69
CA MET A 332 -33.63 7.91 30.18
C MET A 332 -34.96 7.14 30.16
N LYS A 333 -34.98 5.87 29.71
CA LYS A 333 -36.16 5.00 29.69
C LYS A 333 -36.78 4.80 31.07
N SER A 334 -35.95 4.72 32.12
CA SER A 334 -36.43 4.60 33.51
C SER A 334 -37.10 5.87 34.05
N SER A 335 -36.93 7.01 33.36
CA SER A 335 -37.41 8.34 33.78
C SER A 335 -38.58 8.90 32.94
N LEU A 336 -39.09 8.12 31.97
CA LEU A 336 -40.18 8.53 31.07
C LEU A 336 -41.51 8.79 31.80
N SER A 337 -42.24 9.82 31.39
CA SER A 337 -43.65 10.01 31.76
C SER A 337 -44.60 9.29 30.80
N GLU A 338 -45.87 9.14 31.18
CA GLU A 338 -46.90 8.52 30.34
C GLU A 338 -47.19 9.28 29.03
N ASN A 339 -46.74 10.54 28.92
CA ASN A 339 -46.96 11.39 27.74
C ASN A 339 -45.79 11.36 26.73
N ASP A 340 -44.64 10.79 27.09
CA ASP A 340 -43.39 10.81 26.29
C ASP A 340 -43.37 9.71 25.21
N ILE A 341 -44.40 9.65 24.36
CA ILE A 341 -44.68 8.51 23.48
C ILE A 341 -43.64 8.41 22.36
N LYS A 342 -43.33 9.49 21.65
CA LYS A 342 -42.34 9.49 20.55
C LYS A 342 -40.91 9.57 21.05
N LEU A 343 -40.66 10.15 22.22
CA LEU A 343 -39.40 9.99 22.93
C LEU A 343 -39.15 8.51 23.28
N LYS A 344 -40.16 7.78 23.79
CA LYS A 344 -40.07 6.34 24.06
C LYS A 344 -39.79 5.53 22.79
N GLU A 345 -40.54 5.75 21.70
CA GLU A 345 -40.28 5.10 20.40
C GLU A 345 -38.84 5.35 19.91
N SER A 346 -38.31 6.56 20.12
CA SER A 346 -36.95 6.93 19.74
C SER A 346 -35.88 6.24 20.61
N ILE A 347 -36.13 6.11 21.91
CA ILE A 347 -35.25 5.37 22.84
C ILE A 347 -35.23 3.88 22.46
N GLU A 348 -36.38 3.25 22.25
CA GLU A 348 -36.45 1.83 21.87
C GLU A 348 -35.78 1.55 20.52
N LEU A 349 -35.85 2.49 19.57
CA LEU A 349 -35.11 2.41 18.31
C LEU A 349 -33.59 2.47 18.53
N MET A 350 -33.11 3.40 19.38
CA MET A 350 -31.68 3.58 19.64
C MET A 350 -31.08 2.49 20.53
N GLN A 351 -31.88 1.87 21.41
CA GLN A 351 -31.47 0.66 22.12
C GLN A 351 -31.19 -0.48 21.13
N LYS A 352 -32.07 -0.71 20.15
CA LYS A 352 -31.84 -1.70 19.09
C LYS A 352 -30.61 -1.37 18.24
N TYR A 353 -30.41 -0.09 17.89
CA TYR A 353 -29.24 0.39 17.12
C TYR A 353 -27.90 0.11 17.81
N PHE A 354 -27.79 0.42 19.12
CA PHE A 354 -26.57 0.13 19.87
C PHE A 354 -26.41 -1.35 20.28
N LEU A 355 -27.49 -2.12 20.42
CA LEU A 355 -27.41 -3.57 20.63
C LEU A 355 -26.82 -4.28 19.41
N VAL A 356 -27.26 -3.95 18.18
CA VAL A 356 -26.64 -4.49 16.96
C VAL A 356 -25.17 -4.09 16.88
N GLY A 357 -24.85 -2.79 16.94
CA GLY A 357 -23.48 -2.31 16.79
C GLY A 357 -22.52 -2.82 17.89
N GLY A 358 -22.99 -2.90 19.14
CA GLY A 358 -22.23 -3.44 20.27
C GLY A 358 -22.04 -4.96 20.19
N ASN A 359 -23.05 -5.71 19.75
CA ASN A 359 -22.92 -7.15 19.53
C ASN A 359 -21.93 -7.45 18.39
N LEU A 360 -21.94 -6.66 17.31
CA LEU A 360 -20.92 -6.73 16.26
C LEU A 360 -19.52 -6.37 16.78
N ALA A 361 -19.41 -5.40 17.70
CA ALA A 361 -18.13 -4.96 18.26
C ALA A 361 -17.53 -5.91 19.31
N GLY A 362 -18.32 -6.74 20.01
CA GLY A 362 -17.77 -7.60 21.07
C GLY A 362 -18.70 -8.68 21.63
N GLY A 363 -19.75 -9.05 20.88
CA GLY A 363 -20.67 -10.11 21.25
C GLY A 363 -21.28 -9.95 22.63
N SER A 364 -21.37 -11.06 23.37
CA SER A 364 -21.89 -11.11 24.74
C SER A 364 -21.06 -10.34 25.76
N VAL A 365 -19.77 -10.07 25.52
CA VAL A 365 -18.91 -9.30 26.44
C VAL A 365 -19.39 -7.85 26.49
N VAL A 366 -19.65 -7.26 25.32
CA VAL A 366 -20.16 -5.88 25.21
C VAL A 366 -21.63 -5.80 25.62
N THR A 367 -22.50 -6.73 25.15
CA THR A 367 -23.93 -6.66 25.50
C THR A 367 -24.25 -7.05 26.94
N SER A 368 -23.38 -7.75 27.67
CA SER A 368 -23.57 -7.98 29.11
C SER A 368 -23.28 -6.75 29.97
N GLN A 369 -22.45 -5.81 29.48
CA GLN A 369 -22.19 -4.52 30.13
C GLN A 369 -23.29 -3.48 29.80
N MET A 370 -24.13 -3.79 28.81
CA MET A 370 -25.36 -3.08 28.47
C MET A 370 -26.51 -3.61 29.35
N ASN A 371 -26.59 -3.12 30.60
CA ASN A 371 -27.56 -3.56 31.62
C ASN A 371 -29.03 -3.60 31.12
N GLY A 372 -29.49 -4.76 30.63
CA GLY A 372 -30.83 -4.96 30.06
C GLY A 372 -30.88 -5.49 28.62
N GLY A 373 -29.72 -5.67 27.97
CA GLY A 373 -29.58 -6.02 26.55
C GLY A 373 -29.92 -7.45 26.15
N ASP A 374 -31.17 -7.89 26.35
CA ASP A 374 -31.69 -9.11 25.71
C ASP A 374 -31.77 -8.92 24.18
N LEU A 375 -31.28 -9.91 23.43
CA LEU A 375 -31.33 -9.91 21.96
C LEU A 375 -32.75 -10.23 21.48
N THR A 376 -33.59 -9.19 21.40
CA THR A 376 -34.97 -9.27 20.92
C THR A 376 -35.07 -9.56 19.42
N GLY A 377 -36.28 -9.94 18.96
CA GLY A 377 -36.54 -10.45 17.60
C GLY A 377 -35.95 -9.58 16.48
N ASP A 378 -36.26 -8.28 16.46
CA ASP A 378 -35.79 -7.33 15.44
C ASP A 378 -34.25 -7.27 15.36
N VAL A 379 -33.58 -7.32 16.51
CA VAL A 379 -32.11 -7.30 16.63
C VAL A 379 -31.51 -8.59 16.06
N LEU A 380 -32.10 -9.75 16.38
CA LEU A 380 -31.68 -11.05 15.84
C LEU A 380 -31.92 -11.16 14.33
N ILE A 381 -33.03 -10.60 13.82
CA ILE A 381 -33.33 -10.55 12.38
C ILE A 381 -32.26 -9.73 11.66
N GLU A 382 -31.90 -8.57 12.20
CA GLU A 382 -30.94 -7.67 11.57
C GLU A 382 -29.50 -8.22 11.58
N LEU A 383 -29.06 -8.79 12.72
CA LEU A 383 -27.78 -9.48 12.82
C LEU A 383 -27.67 -10.64 11.81
N ASN A 384 -28.75 -11.39 11.59
CA ASN A 384 -28.78 -12.48 10.61
C ASN A 384 -28.59 -11.97 9.16
N LYS A 385 -29.21 -10.83 8.79
CA LYS A 385 -28.97 -10.20 7.47
C LYS A 385 -27.52 -9.73 7.31
N ILE A 386 -26.92 -9.18 8.37
CA ILE A 386 -25.53 -8.71 8.41
C ILE A 386 -24.53 -9.87 8.25
N GLU A 387 -24.75 -10.99 8.93
CA GLU A 387 -23.89 -12.18 8.79
C GLU A 387 -24.04 -12.89 7.44
N LYS A 388 -25.23 -12.84 6.83
CA LYS A 388 -25.50 -13.36 5.49
C LYS A 388 -24.88 -12.53 4.36
N ALA A 389 -24.84 -11.20 4.52
CA ALA A 389 -24.41 -10.24 3.51
C ALA A 389 -25.13 -10.37 2.14
N GLU A 390 -26.40 -10.78 2.14
CA GLU A 390 -27.22 -11.11 0.95
C GLU A 390 -27.76 -9.87 0.19
N GLY A 391 -26.89 -8.93 -0.18
CA GLY A 391 -27.21 -7.81 -1.08
C GLY A 391 -28.31 -6.87 -0.56
N PHE A 392 -29.15 -6.35 -1.46
CA PHE A 392 -30.21 -5.40 -1.09
C PHE A 392 -31.39 -6.05 -0.36
N SER A 393 -31.68 -5.60 0.86
CA SER A 393 -32.85 -6.04 1.64
C SER A 393 -33.40 -4.90 2.52
N GLU A 394 -34.62 -5.02 3.02
CA GLU A 394 -35.22 -4.02 3.92
C GLU A 394 -34.70 -4.19 5.36
N SER A 395 -34.25 -3.10 5.98
CA SER A 395 -33.84 -3.07 7.39
C SER A 395 -35.03 -3.28 8.32
N GLU A 396 -34.91 -4.20 9.28
CA GLU A 396 -35.97 -4.47 10.25
C GLU A 396 -36.16 -3.30 11.21
N ILE A 397 -35.06 -2.61 11.53
CA ILE A 397 -35.01 -1.51 12.48
C ILE A 397 -35.34 -0.17 11.80
N PHE A 398 -34.76 0.10 10.62
CA PHE A 398 -34.85 1.40 9.93
C PHE A 398 -35.93 1.47 8.84
N LYS A 399 -36.53 0.34 8.43
CA LYS A 399 -37.64 0.26 7.45
C LYS A 399 -37.36 0.94 6.11
N TYR A 400 -36.14 0.74 5.59
CA TYR A 400 -35.74 1.11 4.23
C TYR A 400 -34.76 0.07 3.64
N MET A 401 -34.53 0.12 2.33
CA MET A 401 -33.59 -0.79 1.63
C MET A 401 -32.11 -0.46 1.91
N GLU A 402 -31.35 -1.43 2.43
CA GLU A 402 -29.91 -1.36 2.67
C GLU A 402 -29.17 -2.45 1.87
N ASP A 403 -27.91 -2.19 1.49
CA ASP A 403 -27.03 -3.19 0.86
C ASP A 403 -26.20 -3.93 1.92
N TYR A 404 -26.65 -5.12 2.28
CA TYR A 404 -25.99 -6.00 3.25
C TYR A 404 -24.68 -6.59 2.70
N SER A 405 -24.44 -6.60 1.39
CA SER A 405 -23.18 -7.13 0.84
C SER A 405 -21.94 -6.40 1.37
N GLN A 406 -22.12 -5.13 1.73
CA GLN A 406 -21.10 -4.22 2.26
C GLN A 406 -20.67 -4.53 3.70
N PHE A 407 -21.33 -5.48 4.38
CA PHE A 407 -20.96 -5.94 5.72
C PHE A 407 -20.02 -7.17 5.71
N LYS A 408 -19.78 -7.80 4.54
CA LYS A 408 -18.69 -8.79 4.39
C LYS A 408 -17.37 -8.09 4.79
N PRO A 409 -16.60 -8.57 5.78
CA PRO A 409 -15.28 -8.03 6.08
C PRO A 409 -14.32 -8.32 4.93
N ARG A 410 -13.51 -7.32 4.61
CA ARG A 410 -12.73 -7.28 3.39
C ARG A 410 -11.45 -6.43 3.56
N GLY A 411 -10.52 -6.50 2.62
CA GLY A 411 -9.21 -5.83 2.68
C GLY A 411 -8.43 -6.26 3.92
N HIS A 412 -7.75 -5.31 4.58
CA HIS A 412 -7.02 -5.62 5.82
C HIS A 412 -7.91 -6.13 6.96
N TYR A 413 -9.21 -5.85 6.95
CA TYR A 413 -10.14 -6.33 7.99
C TYR A 413 -10.37 -7.85 7.96
N THR A 414 -9.82 -8.57 6.99
CA THR A 414 -9.82 -10.04 6.97
C THR A 414 -8.78 -10.69 7.89
N LYS A 415 -7.70 -9.99 8.25
CA LYS A 415 -6.53 -10.56 8.96
C LYS A 415 -6.81 -11.15 10.34
N ASN A 416 -7.65 -10.52 11.14
CA ASN A 416 -7.95 -10.98 12.50
C ASN A 416 -9.40 -10.69 12.91
N GLU A 417 -9.89 -11.39 13.94
CA GLU A 417 -11.29 -11.30 14.37
C GLU A 417 -11.67 -9.95 15.01
N ASN A 418 -10.71 -9.19 15.53
CA ASN A 418 -10.96 -7.87 16.12
C ASN A 418 -11.23 -6.84 15.02
N LEU A 419 -10.45 -6.85 13.94
CA LEU A 419 -10.68 -6.03 12.75
C LEU A 419 -11.99 -6.43 12.04
N LYS A 420 -12.36 -7.71 11.95
CA LYS A 420 -13.66 -8.14 11.38
C LYS A 420 -14.86 -7.57 12.16
N LYS A 421 -14.78 -7.58 13.49
CA LYS A 421 -15.79 -7.01 14.41
C LYS A 421 -15.85 -5.49 14.31
N TYR A 422 -14.69 -4.82 14.33
CA TYR A 422 -14.56 -3.39 14.14
C TYR A 422 -15.18 -2.94 12.81
N PHE A 423 -14.81 -3.59 11.70
CA PHE A 423 -15.36 -3.35 10.37
C PHE A 423 -16.89 -3.43 10.35
N LYS A 424 -17.47 -4.56 10.77
CA LYS A 424 -18.94 -4.75 10.78
C LYS A 424 -19.66 -3.70 11.62
N SER A 425 -19.11 -3.36 12.78
CA SER A 425 -19.68 -2.35 13.68
C SER A 425 -19.57 -0.93 13.12
N MET A 426 -18.42 -0.54 12.55
CA MET A 426 -18.26 0.77 11.90
C MET A 426 -19.10 0.90 10.63
N ILE A 427 -19.22 -0.16 9.83
CA ILE A 427 -20.15 -0.22 8.68
C ILE A 427 -21.59 -0.01 9.17
N TRP A 428 -22.02 -0.64 10.26
CA TRP A 428 -23.34 -0.40 10.86
C TRP A 428 -23.56 1.07 11.27
N PHE A 429 -22.60 1.68 11.98
CA PHE A 429 -22.70 3.07 12.44
C PHE A 429 -22.47 4.13 11.34
N GLY A 430 -21.88 3.76 10.20
CA GLY A 430 -21.60 4.66 9.07
C GLY A 430 -22.50 4.51 7.84
N ARG A 431 -23.11 3.33 7.62
CA ARG A 431 -24.05 3.11 6.51
C ARG A 431 -25.49 3.46 6.84
N LEU A 432 -25.91 3.34 8.09
CA LEU A 432 -27.27 3.67 8.47
C LEU A 432 -27.48 5.19 8.50
N HIS A 433 -28.55 5.61 7.82
CA HIS A 433 -28.82 7.01 7.52
C HIS A 433 -30.10 7.47 8.20
N PHE A 434 -29.95 8.42 9.11
CA PHE A 434 -31.05 9.12 9.75
C PHE A 434 -31.50 10.27 8.83
N TYR A 435 -32.09 9.92 7.69
CA TYR A 435 -32.43 10.88 6.65
C TYR A 435 -33.46 11.91 7.13
N ALA A 436 -33.27 13.14 6.66
CA ALA A 436 -34.04 14.32 7.04
C ALA A 436 -34.71 14.94 5.80
N GLN A 437 -35.53 14.16 5.09
CA GLN A 437 -36.27 14.63 3.91
C GLN A 437 -37.74 14.96 4.23
N LEU A 438 -38.31 15.95 3.54
CA LEU A 438 -39.75 16.30 3.59
C LEU A 438 -40.41 16.11 2.21
N THR A 439 -39.82 15.22 1.41
CA THR A 439 -40.21 14.84 0.04
C THR A 439 -40.30 13.31 -0.03
N GLY A 440 -41.03 12.80 -1.04
CA GLY A 440 -41.37 11.38 -1.14
C GLY A 440 -42.82 11.09 -0.78
N THR A 441 -43.12 9.83 -0.45
CA THR A 441 -44.46 9.42 -0.02
C THR A 441 -44.72 9.83 1.44
N PRO A 442 -45.99 9.83 1.91
CA PRO A 442 -46.29 10.07 3.33
C PRO A 442 -45.54 9.14 4.29
N GLN A 443 -45.26 7.90 3.87
CA GLN A 443 -44.54 6.92 4.68
C GLN A 443 -43.05 7.25 4.82
N ASP A 444 -42.44 7.75 3.75
CA ASP A 444 -41.04 8.20 3.76
C ASP A 444 -40.87 9.44 4.65
N ILE A 445 -41.87 10.34 4.66
CA ILE A 445 -41.90 11.52 5.52
C ILE A 445 -42.11 11.13 6.99
N GLU A 446 -43.02 10.20 7.30
CA GLU A 446 -43.20 9.68 8.66
C GLU A 446 -41.91 9.05 9.21
N ASN A 447 -41.23 8.23 8.40
CA ASN A 447 -39.98 7.58 8.81
C ASN A 447 -38.82 8.59 8.91
N SER A 448 -38.75 9.59 8.02
CA SER A 448 -37.81 10.72 8.11
C SER A 448 -37.92 11.49 9.44
N VAL A 449 -39.16 11.80 9.86
CA VAL A 449 -39.41 12.45 11.16
C VAL A 449 -38.98 11.53 12.30
N LYS A 450 -39.36 10.24 12.29
CA LYS A 450 -38.96 9.24 13.29
C LYS A 450 -37.43 9.10 13.41
N LEU A 451 -36.72 9.07 12.29
CA LEU A 451 -35.26 9.01 12.26
C LEU A 451 -34.62 10.31 12.75
N THR A 452 -35.18 11.46 12.39
CA THR A 452 -34.69 12.76 12.89
C THR A 452 -34.86 12.87 14.41
N ARG A 453 -35.97 12.38 14.99
CA ARG A 453 -36.17 12.28 16.45
C ARG A 453 -35.04 11.46 17.10
N ALA A 454 -34.70 10.30 16.53
CA ALA A 454 -33.61 9.48 17.04
C ALA A 454 -32.23 10.16 16.95
N ALA A 455 -31.92 10.86 15.85
CA ALA A 455 -30.67 11.63 15.73
C ALA A 455 -30.58 12.77 16.77
N LEU A 456 -31.70 13.47 17.04
CA LEU A 456 -31.77 14.48 18.09
C LEU A 456 -31.60 13.90 19.50
N LEU A 457 -32.08 12.68 19.75
CA LEU A 457 -31.86 11.96 21.02
C LEU A 457 -30.36 11.65 21.24
N LEU A 458 -29.63 11.20 20.21
CA LEU A 458 -28.18 11.01 20.31
C LEU A 458 -27.44 12.34 20.50
N THR A 459 -27.92 13.40 19.86
CA THR A 459 -27.42 14.78 20.03
C THR A 459 -27.59 15.25 21.48
N LYS A 460 -28.74 15.00 22.12
CA LYS A 460 -28.97 15.29 23.55
C LYS A 460 -28.00 14.51 24.45
N ILE A 461 -27.92 13.19 24.29
CA ILE A 461 -27.05 12.33 25.11
C ILE A 461 -25.58 12.77 25.01
N THR A 462 -25.14 13.21 23.83
CA THR A 462 -23.80 13.77 23.62
C THR A 462 -23.60 15.11 24.32
N LYS A 463 -24.54 16.05 24.12
CA LYS A 463 -24.51 17.39 24.72
C LYS A 463 -24.44 17.32 26.26
N ASP A 464 -25.16 16.38 26.84
CA ASP A 464 -25.30 16.21 28.28
C ASP A 464 -24.19 15.32 28.89
N ASN A 465 -23.32 14.68 28.08
CA ASN A 465 -22.27 13.76 28.54
C ASN A 465 -20.94 13.96 27.78
N LYS A 466 -20.03 14.73 28.38
CA LYS A 466 -18.67 14.99 27.86
C LYS A 466 -17.91 13.71 27.47
N ASN A 467 -17.93 12.67 28.29
CA ASN A 467 -17.17 11.45 28.02
C ASN A 467 -17.64 10.74 26.74
N ILE A 468 -18.95 10.76 26.45
CA ILE A 468 -19.51 10.24 25.19
C ILE A 468 -19.05 11.11 24.01
N TYR A 469 -19.04 12.43 24.16
CA TYR A 469 -18.54 13.35 23.13
C TYR A 469 -17.03 13.17 22.88
N ALA A 470 -16.22 12.96 23.92
CA ALA A 470 -14.79 12.69 23.81
C ALA A 470 -14.51 11.36 23.09
N MET A 471 -15.23 10.28 23.45
CA MET A 471 -15.13 8.99 22.75
C MET A 471 -15.63 9.06 21.30
N TRP A 472 -16.64 9.87 21.00
CA TRP A 472 -17.04 10.13 19.62
C TRP A 472 -15.99 10.94 18.85
N LYS A 473 -15.42 12.02 19.42
CA LYS A 473 -14.32 12.78 18.83
C LYS A 473 -13.09 11.90 18.57
N ALA A 474 -12.76 10.99 19.48
CA ALA A 474 -11.66 10.03 19.35
C ALA A 474 -11.83 9.03 18.20
N LEU A 475 -13.07 8.75 17.79
CA LEU A 475 -13.35 7.92 16.61
C LEU A 475 -13.51 8.76 15.34
N PHE A 476 -14.10 9.95 15.42
CA PHE A 476 -14.44 10.76 14.26
C PHE A 476 -13.25 11.59 13.73
N ASN A 477 -12.51 12.26 14.61
CA ASN A 477 -11.45 13.19 14.20
C ASN A 477 -10.27 12.55 13.45
N PRO A 478 -9.77 11.33 13.79
CA PRO A 478 -8.70 10.70 13.03
C PRO A 478 -9.11 10.44 11.58
N ILE A 479 -10.29 9.84 11.37
CA ILE A 479 -10.84 9.54 10.05
C ILE A 479 -11.03 10.84 9.24
N THR A 480 -11.42 11.93 9.91
CA THR A 480 -11.58 13.24 9.26
C THR A 480 -10.27 13.82 8.72
N TYR A 481 -9.17 13.73 9.47
CA TYR A 481 -7.86 14.15 8.97
C TYR A 481 -7.27 13.16 7.95
N ILE A 482 -7.39 11.85 8.18
CA ILE A 482 -6.79 10.85 7.31
C ILE A 482 -7.44 10.87 5.93
N ILE A 483 -8.77 10.99 5.87
CA ILE A 483 -9.55 10.70 4.65
C ILE A 483 -10.30 11.95 4.17
N GLY A 484 -11.21 12.45 4.98
CA GLY A 484 -12.10 13.54 4.59
C GLY A 484 -13.19 13.84 5.58
N GLU A 485 -13.84 14.98 5.41
CA GLU A 485 -15.09 15.30 6.11
C GLU A 485 -16.15 14.21 5.86
N SER A 486 -17.05 14.02 6.83
CA SER A 486 -18.28 13.25 6.60
C SER A 486 -19.08 13.92 5.48
N ASP A 487 -19.44 13.15 4.45
CA ASP A 487 -20.28 13.64 3.34
C ASP A 487 -21.75 13.82 3.81
N ASP A 488 -22.17 12.98 4.76
CA ASP A 488 -23.47 13.03 5.44
C ASP A 488 -23.39 13.84 6.76
N TYR A 489 -24.53 14.31 7.31
CA TYR A 489 -24.52 15.21 8.47
C TYR A 489 -23.97 14.52 9.74
N ASN A 490 -23.14 15.25 10.49
CA ASN A 490 -22.43 14.72 11.66
C ASN A 490 -22.85 15.39 12.99
N LEU A 491 -22.33 14.85 14.09
CA LEU A 491 -22.72 15.23 15.46
C LEU A 491 -22.36 16.68 15.81
N ASN A 492 -21.22 17.19 15.34
CA ASN A 492 -20.85 18.59 15.56
C ASN A 492 -21.82 19.54 14.85
N GLN A 493 -22.19 19.21 13.60
CA GLN A 493 -23.18 19.98 12.84
C GLN A 493 -24.57 19.92 13.51
N TYR A 494 -24.98 18.76 14.04
CA TYR A 494 -26.25 18.61 14.77
C TYR A 494 -26.25 19.38 16.10
N LEU A 495 -25.14 19.38 16.85
CA LEU A 495 -24.96 20.23 18.03
C LEU A 495 -25.02 21.73 17.68
N GLU A 496 -24.53 22.12 16.50
CA GLU A 496 -24.63 23.49 16.00
C GLU A 496 -26.06 23.89 15.59
N VAL A 497 -26.78 23.09 14.80
CA VAL A 497 -28.13 23.48 14.33
C VAL A 497 -29.24 23.25 15.37
N SER A 498 -28.99 22.46 16.42
CA SER A 498 -29.96 22.20 17.49
C SER A 498 -30.05 23.32 18.55
N LYS A 499 -29.42 24.48 18.34
CA LYS A 499 -29.54 25.67 19.22
C LYS A 499 -30.99 26.12 19.49
N ASN A 500 -31.93 25.79 18.60
CA ASN A 500 -33.36 26.10 18.72
C ASN A 500 -34.22 24.94 19.27
N VAL A 501 -33.60 23.81 19.66
CA VAL A 501 -34.28 22.65 20.26
C VAL A 501 -34.36 22.87 21.77
N ASP A 502 -35.56 22.75 22.35
CA ASP A 502 -35.74 22.75 23.79
C ASP A 502 -35.27 21.40 24.37
N PHE A 503 -34.00 21.34 24.74
CA PHE A 503 -33.39 20.16 25.36
C PHE A 503 -33.72 20.00 26.85
N ASP A 504 -34.36 21.01 27.47
CA ASP A 504 -34.76 20.96 28.88
C ASP A 504 -36.15 20.32 29.00
N ASN A 505 -37.09 20.69 28.13
CA ASN A 505 -38.42 20.07 27.98
C ASN A 505 -38.46 19.05 26.82
N PHE A 506 -37.36 18.31 26.62
CA PHE A 506 -37.10 17.53 25.39
C PHE A 506 -38.22 16.57 24.97
N GLY A 507 -38.89 15.88 25.91
CA GLY A 507 -40.01 14.98 25.63
C GLY A 507 -41.21 15.69 24.99
N LEU A 508 -41.63 16.82 25.55
CA LEU A 508 -42.70 17.65 24.98
C LEU A 508 -42.28 18.28 23.64
N TRP A 509 -41.01 18.64 23.48
CA TRP A 509 -40.51 19.22 22.24
C TRP A 509 -40.46 18.20 21.10
N ILE A 510 -39.98 16.97 21.36
CA ILE A 510 -39.75 15.92 20.36
C ILE A 510 -41.04 15.20 19.93
N ASP A 511 -42.02 15.07 20.82
CA ASP A 511 -43.31 14.46 20.50
C ASP A 511 -44.12 15.33 19.52
N ASN A 512 -43.98 16.66 19.56
CA ASN A 512 -44.55 17.54 18.53
C ASN A 512 -43.86 17.35 17.17
N GLU A 513 -44.62 16.86 16.19
CA GLU A 513 -44.12 16.59 14.84
C GLU A 513 -43.75 17.85 14.06
N ASP A 514 -44.44 18.97 14.26
CA ASP A 514 -44.15 20.20 13.50
C ASP A 514 -42.84 20.84 13.96
N ASN A 515 -42.49 20.75 15.25
CA ASN A 515 -41.15 21.11 15.76
C ASN A 515 -40.04 20.35 15.00
N VAL A 516 -40.22 19.03 14.82
CA VAL A 516 -39.24 18.18 14.12
C VAL A 516 -39.18 18.54 12.63
N LYS A 517 -40.32 18.81 11.98
CA LYS A 517 -40.35 19.28 10.57
C LYS A 517 -39.69 20.65 10.40
N GLU A 518 -39.81 21.56 11.37
CA GLU A 518 -39.10 22.84 11.33
C GLU A 518 -37.59 22.68 11.55
N PHE A 519 -37.18 21.79 12.47
CA PHE A 519 -35.77 21.42 12.60
C PHE A 519 -35.21 20.81 11.30
N ILE A 520 -35.93 19.92 10.62
CA ILE A 520 -35.50 19.35 9.33
C ILE A 520 -35.28 20.45 8.28
N LYS A 521 -36.22 21.41 8.14
CA LYS A 521 -36.06 22.55 7.23
C LYS A 521 -34.83 23.40 7.60
N TYR A 522 -34.62 23.64 8.90
CA TYR A 522 -33.49 24.43 9.38
C TYR A 522 -32.15 23.73 9.16
N ALA A 523 -32.03 22.44 9.49
CA ALA A 523 -30.85 21.64 9.24
C ALA A 523 -30.48 21.62 7.75
N ASN A 524 -31.45 21.33 6.87
CA ASN A 524 -31.23 21.28 5.42
C ASN A 524 -30.93 22.66 4.79
N THR A 525 -31.20 23.75 5.50
CA THR A 525 -30.86 25.13 5.06
C THR A 525 -29.46 25.56 5.53
N ASN A 526 -28.98 25.03 6.67
CA ASN A 526 -27.74 25.49 7.31
C ASN A 526 -26.57 24.49 7.21
N ILE A 527 -26.83 23.21 6.94
CA ILE A 527 -25.80 22.20 6.69
C ILE A 527 -25.76 21.87 5.20
N ALA A 528 -24.59 22.00 4.58
CA ALA A 528 -24.40 21.68 3.17
C ALA A 528 -24.78 20.21 2.87
N PRO A 529 -25.63 19.94 1.86
CA PRO A 529 -26.10 18.60 1.55
C PRO A 529 -24.95 17.69 1.06
N PRO A 530 -25.10 16.35 1.15
CA PRO A 530 -24.09 15.41 0.71
C PRO A 530 -23.76 15.59 -0.76
N LYS A 531 -22.47 15.53 -1.10
CA LYS A 531 -21.98 15.68 -2.48
C LYS A 531 -22.00 14.35 -3.23
N ILE A 532 -21.85 13.22 -2.53
CA ILE A 532 -21.74 11.89 -3.15
C ILE A 532 -22.96 11.04 -2.82
N SER A 533 -23.76 10.83 -3.87
CA SER A 533 -24.84 9.84 -3.99
C SER A 533 -24.56 8.55 -3.21
N GLY A 534 -25.38 8.26 -2.19
CA GLY A 534 -25.29 7.04 -1.36
C GLY A 534 -26.54 6.15 -1.45
N ASN A 535 -26.63 5.19 -0.53
CA ASN A 535 -27.76 4.25 -0.37
C ASN A 535 -29.16 4.90 -0.39
N THR A 536 -29.29 6.14 0.09
CA THR A 536 -30.56 6.88 0.14
C THR A 536 -31.21 7.16 -1.22
N LEU A 537 -30.47 7.13 -2.33
CA LEU A 537 -31.04 7.40 -3.66
C LEU A 537 -32.03 6.32 -4.13
N LEU A 538 -31.92 5.09 -3.61
CA LEU A 538 -32.84 3.99 -3.90
C LEU A 538 -34.20 4.13 -3.19
N GLN A 539 -34.39 5.18 -2.39
CA GLN A 539 -35.62 5.43 -1.63
C GLN A 539 -36.59 6.36 -2.38
N GLN A 540 -36.14 7.07 -3.42
CA GLN A 540 -37.02 7.86 -4.30
C GLN A 540 -37.79 6.95 -5.26
N LYS A 541 -38.91 6.39 -4.79
CA LYS A 541 -39.71 5.37 -5.50
C LYS A 541 -40.63 5.90 -6.63
N ASP A 542 -40.67 7.21 -6.90
CA ASP A 542 -41.67 7.80 -7.81
C ASP A 542 -41.07 8.58 -9.01
N SER A 543 -41.97 8.93 -9.93
CA SER A 543 -41.75 8.89 -11.36
C SER A 543 -41.49 10.26 -12.00
N GLU A 544 -41.00 10.25 -13.24
CA GLU A 544 -40.88 11.40 -14.17
C GLU A 544 -39.99 12.59 -13.76
N LYS A 545 -39.69 12.78 -12.47
CA LYS A 545 -38.72 13.77 -11.97
C LYS A 545 -37.80 13.16 -10.91
N LYS A 546 -36.69 12.57 -11.37
CA LYS A 546 -35.50 12.35 -10.52
C LYS A 546 -34.97 13.71 -10.04
N SER A 547 -35.41 14.16 -8.88
CA SER A 547 -34.81 15.31 -8.19
C SER A 547 -33.37 14.93 -7.81
N LEU A 548 -32.38 15.52 -8.50
CA LEU A 548 -30.95 15.23 -8.32
C LEU A 548 -30.39 15.66 -6.95
N GLU A 549 -31.24 16.24 -6.10
CA GLU A 549 -30.94 16.61 -4.72
C GLU A 549 -30.81 15.34 -3.87
N ILE A 550 -29.60 15.11 -3.36
CA ILE A 550 -29.31 14.01 -2.44
C ILE A 550 -29.92 14.38 -1.08
N PRO A 551 -30.82 13.57 -0.50
CA PRO A 551 -31.43 13.91 0.78
C PRO A 551 -30.36 13.93 1.87
N GLY A 552 -30.29 15.05 2.60
CA GLY A 552 -29.45 15.18 3.79
C GLY A 552 -29.99 14.36 4.97
N GLY A 553 -29.16 14.20 5.99
CA GLY A 553 -29.50 13.49 7.21
C GLY A 553 -28.28 13.06 8.01
N PHE A 554 -28.52 12.61 9.23
CA PHE A 554 -27.46 12.33 10.21
C PHE A 554 -26.88 10.91 10.06
N ARG A 555 -25.60 10.76 10.37
CA ARG A 555 -24.92 9.47 10.57
C ARG A 555 -23.93 9.58 11.73
N LEU A 556 -23.87 8.55 12.59
CA LEU A 556 -22.97 8.58 13.75
C LEU A 556 -21.50 8.60 13.32
N PHE A 557 -21.13 7.76 12.35
CA PHE A 557 -19.79 7.76 11.72
C PHE A 557 -19.91 7.75 10.19
N GLY A 558 -20.59 8.75 9.63
CA GLY A 558 -20.87 8.86 8.19
C GLY A 558 -19.64 8.70 7.29
N GLN A 559 -19.84 8.06 6.14
CA GLN A 559 -18.76 7.79 5.19
C GLN A 559 -18.18 9.10 4.62
N ARG A 560 -16.88 9.09 4.33
CA ARG A 560 -16.12 10.30 4.02
C ARG A 560 -16.22 10.69 2.55
N PHE A 561 -16.22 12.00 2.34
CA PHE A 561 -16.06 12.59 1.01
C PHE A 561 -14.58 12.45 0.58
N THR A 562 -14.34 11.86 -0.59
CA THR A 562 -13.04 11.95 -1.28
C THR A 562 -13.19 12.62 -2.64
N PHE A 563 -12.19 13.39 -3.04
CA PHE A 563 -12.27 14.21 -4.24
C PHE A 563 -12.24 13.40 -5.55
N ASP A 564 -11.58 12.24 -5.55
CA ASP A 564 -11.56 11.32 -6.70
C ASP A 564 -12.93 10.63 -6.89
N SER A 565 -13.55 10.17 -5.80
CA SER A 565 -14.93 9.67 -5.81
C SER A 565 -15.92 10.75 -6.27
N PHE A 566 -15.64 12.03 -5.99
CA PHE A 566 -16.42 13.15 -6.52
C PHE A 566 -16.19 13.38 -8.02
N ILE A 567 -14.95 13.30 -8.53
CA ILE A 567 -14.66 13.34 -9.97
C ILE A 567 -15.44 12.25 -10.70
N HIS A 568 -15.36 10.99 -10.24
CA HIS A 568 -16.14 9.87 -10.79
C HIS A 568 -17.64 10.13 -10.73
N ASN A 569 -18.17 10.54 -9.57
CA ASN A 569 -19.59 10.86 -9.38
C ASN A 569 -20.09 11.99 -10.30
N GLN A 570 -19.23 12.95 -10.65
CA GLN A 570 -19.53 14.03 -11.60
C GLN A 570 -19.46 13.60 -13.07
N LEU A 571 -18.61 12.61 -13.40
CA LEU A 571 -18.36 12.09 -14.75
C LEU A 571 -19.12 10.79 -15.06
N SER A 572 -19.99 10.32 -14.16
CA SER A 572 -20.87 9.16 -14.36
C SER A 572 -22.34 9.57 -14.56
N ALA A 573 -23.16 8.61 -14.97
CA ALA A 573 -24.61 8.66 -14.83
C ALA A 573 -25.00 8.91 -13.35
N PRO A 574 -26.11 9.64 -13.08
CA PRO A 574 -27.02 10.29 -14.02
C PRO A 574 -26.56 11.68 -14.50
N ARG A 575 -25.34 12.14 -14.15
CA ARG A 575 -24.86 13.50 -14.45
C ARG A 575 -24.27 13.63 -15.85
N ILE A 576 -23.63 12.57 -16.33
CA ILE A 576 -23.33 12.32 -17.74
C ILE A 576 -24.29 11.23 -18.23
N ILE A 577 -25.06 11.52 -19.28
CA ILE A 577 -26.06 10.56 -19.80
C ILE A 577 -25.32 9.38 -20.46
N ASP A 578 -25.88 8.17 -20.28
CA ASP A 578 -25.40 6.88 -20.80
C ASP A 578 -23.98 6.42 -20.39
N ARG A 579 -23.22 7.23 -19.62
CA ARG A 579 -21.91 6.85 -19.06
C ARG A 579 -22.05 6.18 -17.69
N THR A 580 -22.48 4.92 -17.65
CA THR A 580 -22.69 4.21 -16.37
C THR A 580 -21.38 3.79 -15.69
N MET A 581 -20.28 3.65 -16.44
CA MET A 581 -18.94 3.31 -15.95
C MET A 581 -17.96 4.48 -16.04
N VAL A 582 -16.96 4.46 -15.15
CA VAL A 582 -15.86 5.44 -15.05
C VAL A 582 -14.51 4.74 -15.27
N LYS A 583 -13.45 5.52 -15.48
CA LYS A 583 -12.08 5.02 -15.71
C LYS A 583 -11.10 5.65 -14.72
N GLY A 584 -9.96 5.01 -14.44
CA GLY A 584 -8.88 5.64 -13.65
C GLY A 584 -8.35 6.91 -14.31
N LEU A 585 -8.32 6.91 -15.64
CA LEU A 585 -7.98 8.05 -16.50
C LEU A 585 -8.82 9.31 -16.21
N ASP A 586 -10.07 9.17 -15.74
CA ASP A 586 -10.94 10.32 -15.40
C ASP A 586 -10.30 11.17 -14.27
N ILE A 587 -9.66 10.53 -13.30
CA ILE A 587 -8.97 11.17 -12.18
C ILE A 587 -7.73 11.92 -12.69
N MET A 588 -6.91 11.24 -13.48
CA MET A 588 -5.65 11.80 -13.99
C MET A 588 -5.89 12.97 -14.96
N ALA A 589 -6.93 12.88 -15.79
CA ALA A 589 -7.36 13.98 -16.67
C ALA A 589 -7.91 15.17 -15.86
N ALA A 590 -8.71 14.93 -14.81
CA ALA A 590 -9.16 15.99 -13.90
C ALA A 590 -7.99 16.65 -13.15
N PHE A 591 -6.91 15.91 -12.89
CA PHE A 591 -5.63 16.43 -12.36
C PHE A 591 -4.73 17.13 -13.40
N GLY A 592 -5.21 17.31 -14.64
CA GLY A 592 -4.54 18.06 -15.70
C GLY A 592 -3.57 17.25 -16.57
N ASN A 593 -3.54 15.91 -16.44
CA ASN A 593 -2.69 15.09 -17.31
C ASN A 593 -3.27 15.04 -18.74
N LYS A 594 -2.55 15.69 -19.67
CA LYS A 594 -2.94 15.86 -21.08
C LYS A 594 -2.92 14.56 -21.89
N PHE A 595 -2.18 13.55 -21.44
CA PHE A 595 -2.10 12.25 -22.11
C PHE A 595 -3.35 11.41 -21.80
N SER A 596 -3.80 11.39 -20.55
CA SER A 596 -5.10 10.83 -20.13
C SER A 596 -6.25 11.52 -20.85
N GLU A 597 -6.21 12.84 -20.98
CA GLU A 597 -7.16 13.60 -21.81
C GLU A 597 -7.19 13.21 -23.29
N THR A 598 -6.10 12.64 -23.81
CA THR A 598 -5.98 12.16 -25.19
C THR A 598 -6.51 10.73 -25.32
N LEU A 599 -6.20 9.87 -24.34
CA LEU A 599 -6.77 8.52 -24.21
C LEU A 599 -8.29 8.55 -24.01
N LEU A 600 -8.82 9.56 -23.32
CA LEU A 600 -10.26 9.81 -23.11
C LEU A 600 -10.94 10.56 -24.27
N LYS A 601 -10.32 10.66 -25.45
CA LYS A 601 -10.94 11.36 -26.59
C LYS A 601 -12.26 10.70 -27.02
N GLU A 602 -12.32 9.37 -27.04
CA GLU A 602 -13.56 8.67 -27.43
C GLU A 602 -14.68 8.91 -26.42
N ASP A 603 -14.40 8.93 -25.12
CA ASP A 603 -15.38 9.34 -24.08
C ASP A 603 -15.89 10.78 -24.31
N LYS A 604 -15.01 11.71 -24.70
CA LYS A 604 -15.38 13.11 -24.99
C LYS A 604 -16.27 13.25 -26.23
N ASP A 605 -16.05 12.42 -27.25
CA ASP A 605 -16.81 12.43 -28.50
C ASP A 605 -18.15 11.66 -28.40
N ILE A 606 -18.21 10.62 -27.54
CA ILE A 606 -19.41 9.79 -27.32
C ILE A 606 -20.37 10.40 -26.29
N TYR A 607 -19.86 10.86 -25.15
CA TYR A 607 -20.72 11.20 -24.00
C TYR A 607 -21.05 12.69 -23.90
N GLY A 608 -22.28 13.03 -24.30
CA GLY A 608 -22.81 14.39 -24.26
C GLY A 608 -22.68 15.05 -22.87
N GLY A 609 -21.90 16.14 -22.80
CA GLY A 609 -21.66 16.89 -21.57
C GLY A 609 -20.43 16.47 -20.76
N TYR A 610 -19.75 15.37 -21.13
CA TYR A 610 -18.53 14.91 -20.44
C TYR A 610 -17.40 15.95 -20.51
N ALA A 611 -17.05 16.42 -21.72
CA ALA A 611 -15.96 17.38 -21.93
C ALA A 611 -16.08 18.69 -21.11
N PRO A 612 -17.23 19.43 -21.10
CA PRO A 612 -17.36 20.63 -20.27
C PRO A 612 -17.42 20.32 -18.77
N LYS A 613 -17.86 19.12 -18.36
CA LYS A 613 -17.80 18.71 -16.95
C LYS A 613 -16.36 18.45 -16.50
N LEU A 614 -15.57 17.74 -17.31
CA LEU A 614 -14.15 17.51 -17.06
C LEU A 614 -13.38 18.82 -16.96
N ALA A 615 -13.60 19.76 -17.89
CA ALA A 615 -13.00 21.09 -17.83
C ALA A 615 -13.37 21.85 -16.54
N SER A 616 -14.62 21.75 -16.07
CA SER A 616 -15.05 22.34 -14.79
C SER A 616 -14.36 21.71 -13.57
N LEU A 617 -14.00 20.43 -13.62
CA LEU A 617 -13.23 19.75 -12.57
C LEU A 617 -11.75 20.16 -12.62
N GLN A 618 -11.17 20.26 -13.81
CA GLN A 618 -9.81 20.79 -14.01
C GLN A 618 -9.67 22.22 -13.45
N THR A 619 -10.60 23.13 -13.77
CA THR A 619 -10.61 24.49 -13.20
C THR A 619 -10.77 24.49 -11.66
N GLN A 620 -11.48 23.51 -11.09
CA GLN A 620 -11.57 23.37 -9.64
C GLN A 620 -10.23 22.92 -9.02
N VAL A 621 -9.52 21.98 -9.66
CA VAL A 621 -8.20 21.49 -9.24
C VAL A 621 -7.11 22.56 -9.39
N GLU A 622 -7.17 23.35 -10.46
CA GLU A 622 -6.30 24.53 -10.67
C GLU A 622 -6.50 25.61 -9.61
N GLY A 623 -7.67 25.65 -8.98
CA GLY A 623 -8.02 26.59 -7.90
C GLY A 623 -7.59 26.15 -6.49
N PHE A 624 -7.13 24.91 -6.29
CA PHE A 624 -6.73 24.41 -4.96
C PHE A 624 -5.39 24.98 -4.50
N ASP A 625 -5.36 25.59 -3.32
CA ASP A 625 -4.14 26.10 -2.71
C ASP A 625 -3.36 25.01 -1.92
N THR A 626 -2.24 25.39 -1.30
CA THR A 626 -1.40 24.44 -0.54
C THR A 626 -2.11 23.85 0.69
N MET A 627 -3.05 24.57 1.29
CA MET A 627 -3.86 24.11 2.42
C MET A 627 -5.04 23.24 1.98
N ASP A 628 -5.64 23.47 0.80
CA ASP A 628 -6.65 22.57 0.24
C ASP A 628 -6.10 21.15 0.03
N TRP A 629 -4.88 21.05 -0.52
CA TRP A 629 -4.17 19.78 -0.67
C TRP A 629 -3.74 19.20 0.68
N ARG A 630 -3.17 20.02 1.58
CA ARG A 630 -2.74 19.56 2.93
C ARG A 630 -3.89 19.27 3.90
N LYS A 631 -5.15 19.55 3.55
CA LYS A 631 -6.30 19.41 4.47
C LYS A 631 -6.44 17.98 5.02
N THR A 632 -6.11 16.97 4.23
CA THR A 632 -6.11 15.56 4.67
C THR A 632 -4.89 14.81 4.14
N PHE A 633 -4.56 13.69 4.78
CA PHE A 633 -3.59 12.73 4.24
C PHE A 633 -4.00 12.28 2.83
N PHE A 634 -5.29 11.93 2.62
CA PHE A 634 -5.81 11.53 1.31
C PHE A 634 -5.65 12.61 0.23
N ASN A 635 -6.01 13.87 0.50
CA ASN A 635 -5.79 14.96 -0.46
C ASN A 635 -4.30 15.16 -0.77
N SER A 636 -3.43 15.03 0.24
CA SER A 636 -1.99 15.14 0.05
C SER A 636 -1.43 13.98 -0.77
N TYR A 637 -1.99 12.77 -0.62
CA TYR A 637 -1.62 11.60 -1.42
C TYR A 637 -2.13 11.71 -2.87
N LEU A 638 -3.36 12.22 -3.08
CA LEU A 638 -3.84 12.62 -4.41
C LEU A 638 -2.93 13.67 -5.07
N LYS A 639 -2.33 14.56 -4.28
CA LYS A 639 -1.34 15.54 -4.76
C LYS A 639 -0.02 14.89 -5.17
N VAL A 640 0.47 13.88 -4.43
CA VAL A 640 1.61 13.04 -4.88
C VAL A 640 1.26 12.34 -6.20
N ILE A 641 0.11 11.68 -6.29
CA ILE A 641 -0.39 11.03 -7.53
C ILE A 641 -0.43 12.02 -8.70
N LYS A 642 -0.94 13.24 -8.48
CA LYS A 642 -0.98 14.30 -9.49
C LYS A 642 0.43 14.69 -9.97
N GLU A 643 1.40 14.93 -9.09
CA GLU A 643 2.72 15.37 -9.52
C GLU A 643 3.56 14.21 -10.11
N SER A 644 3.32 12.96 -9.67
CA SER A 644 3.80 11.75 -10.36
C SER A 644 3.28 11.66 -11.79
N ALA A 645 1.98 11.83 -12.00
CA ALA A 645 1.36 11.79 -13.34
C ALA A 645 1.89 12.88 -14.31
N ASN A 646 2.48 13.97 -13.81
CA ASN A 646 2.91 15.12 -14.62
C ASN A 646 4.45 15.26 -14.78
N PHE A 647 5.22 14.21 -14.47
CA PHE A 647 6.67 14.18 -14.61
C PHE A 647 7.16 13.82 -16.04
N GLY A 648 6.92 14.72 -17.00
CA GLY A 648 7.15 14.48 -18.44
C GLY A 648 8.44 15.08 -19.06
N GLU A 649 8.45 15.13 -20.40
CA GLU A 649 9.56 15.59 -21.26
C GLU A 649 10.16 16.95 -20.88
N ASN A 650 9.32 17.88 -20.37
CA ASN A 650 9.70 19.25 -20.05
C ASN A 650 10.78 19.38 -18.95
N ARG A 651 11.07 18.31 -18.22
CA ARG A 651 12.11 18.26 -17.17
C ARG A 651 13.54 18.14 -17.71
N ASN A 652 13.73 17.77 -18.99
CA ASN A 652 15.02 17.71 -19.69
C ASN A 652 15.99 16.60 -19.22
N PHE A 653 15.49 15.53 -18.60
CA PHE A 653 16.29 14.32 -18.36
C PHE A 653 16.34 13.44 -19.61
N TYR A 654 17.44 12.70 -19.80
CA TYR A 654 17.66 11.90 -21.01
C TYR A 654 16.60 10.82 -21.24
N PHE A 655 16.11 10.19 -20.17
CA PHE A 655 15.09 9.14 -20.22
C PHE A 655 13.65 9.66 -20.38
N THR A 656 13.36 10.94 -20.07
CA THR A 656 11.99 11.48 -20.18
C THR A 656 11.62 11.94 -21.59
N GLN A 657 12.47 11.72 -22.61
CA GLN A 657 12.33 12.33 -23.94
C GLN A 657 11.44 11.58 -24.94
N SER A 658 10.98 10.36 -24.64
CA SER A 658 9.98 9.68 -25.46
C SER A 658 8.57 10.00 -24.99
N GLU A 659 7.64 10.25 -25.93
CA GLU A 659 6.21 10.37 -25.63
C GLU A 659 5.69 9.14 -24.85
N LYS A 660 6.34 7.97 -25.01
CA LYS A 660 6.00 6.75 -24.24
C LYS A 660 6.17 6.92 -22.73
N TRP A 661 7.05 7.80 -22.26
CA TRP A 661 7.29 8.06 -20.83
C TRP A 661 6.00 8.50 -20.11
N ASN A 662 5.08 9.17 -20.82
CA ASN A 662 3.77 9.52 -20.30
C ASN A 662 2.91 8.30 -19.92
N ASN A 663 3.09 7.14 -20.56
CA ASN A 663 2.45 5.89 -20.12
C ASN A 663 3.05 5.42 -18.80
N ARG A 664 4.39 5.46 -18.67
CA ARG A 664 5.08 5.05 -17.45
C ARG A 664 4.72 5.94 -16.25
N THR A 665 4.56 7.25 -16.42
CA THR A 665 4.06 8.11 -15.33
C THR A 665 2.59 7.84 -14.98
N LEU A 666 1.77 7.37 -15.94
CA LEU A 666 0.44 6.87 -15.64
C LEU A 666 0.46 5.54 -14.89
N ILE A 667 1.40 4.61 -15.13
CA ILE A 667 1.56 3.39 -14.31
C ILE A 667 1.79 3.79 -12.84
N THR A 668 2.79 4.65 -12.59
CA THR A 668 3.13 5.13 -11.23
C THR A 668 1.93 5.80 -10.54
N ALA A 669 1.18 6.64 -11.27
CA ALA A 669 0.02 7.35 -10.74
C ALA A 669 -1.19 6.43 -10.47
N HIS A 670 -1.49 5.49 -11.36
CA HIS A 670 -2.64 4.59 -11.22
C HIS A 670 -2.39 3.48 -10.19
N GLY A 671 -1.17 2.93 -10.11
CA GLY A 671 -0.78 1.98 -9.06
C GLY A 671 -0.93 2.60 -7.67
N ALA A 672 -0.32 3.76 -7.44
CA ALA A 672 -0.43 4.50 -6.18
C ALA A 672 -1.89 4.90 -5.84
N TRP A 673 -2.75 5.14 -6.83
CA TRP A 673 -4.17 5.40 -6.62
C TRP A 673 -4.97 4.14 -6.24
N ALA A 674 -4.68 2.99 -6.84
CA ALA A 674 -5.25 1.70 -6.46
C ALA A 674 -4.93 1.35 -5.00
N GLU A 675 -3.69 1.57 -4.57
CA GLU A 675 -3.25 1.38 -3.18
C GLU A 675 -3.94 2.33 -2.19
N LEU A 676 -3.98 3.63 -2.49
CA LEU A 676 -4.67 4.63 -1.66
C LEU A 676 -6.15 4.28 -1.44
N ARG A 677 -6.81 3.79 -2.49
CA ARG A 677 -8.21 3.34 -2.42
C ARG A 677 -8.36 2.03 -1.64
N HIS A 678 -7.34 1.17 -1.62
CA HIS A 678 -7.32 -0.08 -0.86
C HIS A 678 -7.13 0.13 0.64
N ASP A 679 -6.40 1.15 1.08
CA ASP A 679 -6.17 1.35 2.52
C ASP A 679 -7.35 2.06 3.19
N THR A 680 -8.00 2.98 2.48
CA THR A 680 -9.09 3.83 3.00
C THR A 680 -10.49 3.20 2.91
N ILE A 681 -10.48 1.92 2.57
CA ILE A 681 -11.55 0.98 2.24
C ILE A 681 -12.75 0.89 3.20
N LEU A 682 -12.65 1.18 4.50
CA LEU A 682 -13.81 1.13 5.41
C LEU A 682 -14.63 2.43 5.35
N TYR A 683 -13.94 3.56 5.20
CA TYR A 683 -14.49 4.88 5.49
C TYR A 683 -14.91 5.64 4.23
N VAL A 684 -14.27 5.37 3.10
CA VAL A 684 -14.72 5.78 1.77
C VAL A 684 -15.97 4.97 1.38
N LYS A 685 -16.87 5.53 0.54
CA LYS A 685 -18.06 4.80 0.05
C LYS A 685 -17.60 3.53 -0.72
N GLN A 686 -18.17 2.37 -0.37
CA GLN A 686 -17.45 1.07 -0.30
C GLN A 686 -17.70 0.06 -1.44
N SER A 687 -16.69 -0.78 -1.73
CA SER A 687 -16.64 -1.65 -2.94
C SER A 687 -15.38 -2.59 -3.04
N TYR A 688 -15.05 -3.59 -2.16
CA TYR A 688 -13.59 -3.90 -1.98
C TYR A 688 -13.02 -5.10 -1.10
N ALA A 689 -12.27 -6.13 -1.60
CA ALA A 689 -11.01 -6.87 -1.10
C ALA A 689 -10.81 -7.99 0.06
N GLU A 690 -9.54 -8.47 0.36
CA GLU A 690 -9.04 -9.68 1.19
C GLU A 690 -7.57 -9.52 1.82
N LYS A 691 -6.84 -10.52 2.44
CA LYS A 691 -5.34 -10.61 2.88
C LYS A 691 -5.06 -11.93 3.74
N ALA A 692 -3.88 -12.57 4.12
CA ALA A 692 -2.37 -12.53 3.96
C ALA A 692 -1.57 -13.79 4.60
N GLY A 693 -0.19 -14.01 4.52
CA GLY A 693 0.90 -14.17 5.60
C GLY A 693 2.43 -14.44 5.13
N LYS A 694 3.59 -14.49 5.91
CA LYS A 694 5.14 -14.28 5.61
C LYS A 694 6.33 -15.38 5.89
N GLY A 695 7.63 -15.38 5.36
CA GLY A 695 8.85 -16.15 5.97
C GLY A 695 10.35 -16.30 5.31
N PRO A 696 11.54 -16.57 6.04
CA PRO A 696 12.99 -15.99 5.88
C PRO A 696 14.45 -16.71 5.77
N GLU A 697 15.61 -15.95 5.90
CA GLU A 697 17.04 -16.07 5.32
C GLU A 697 18.36 -15.67 6.20
N LYS A 698 19.64 -15.46 5.68
CA LYS A 698 20.94 -14.91 6.36
C LYS A 698 22.30 -14.67 5.52
N THR A 699 23.47 -14.18 6.09
CA THR A 699 24.67 -13.48 5.41
C THR A 699 26.19 -13.63 5.91
N TRP A 700 27.25 -13.13 5.17
CA TRP A 700 28.74 -12.94 5.50
C TRP A 700 29.52 -11.79 4.70
N VAL A 701 30.89 -11.65 4.73
CA VAL A 701 31.73 -10.42 4.33
C VAL A 701 33.13 -10.67 3.66
N TYR A 702 33.65 -9.74 2.81
CA TYR A 702 35.05 -9.60 2.27
C TYR A 702 35.38 -8.14 1.80
N ASP A 703 36.62 -7.88 1.31
CA ASP A 703 37.04 -6.57 0.75
C ASP A 703 36.22 -6.14 -0.48
N ALA A 704 35.77 -4.89 -0.51
CA ALA A 704 34.69 -4.42 -1.38
C ALA A 704 35.12 -3.93 -2.78
N ILE A 705 34.17 -3.98 -3.71
CA ILE A 705 34.20 -3.20 -4.95
C ILE A 705 33.64 -1.79 -4.66
N ASP A 706 34.32 -0.74 -5.12
CA ASP A 706 33.82 0.64 -5.01
C ASP A 706 32.49 0.76 -5.79
N LYS A 707 31.37 1.16 -5.15
CA LYS A 707 30.01 1.04 -5.74
C LYS A 707 29.78 1.95 -6.96
N PRO A 708 28.97 1.53 -7.96
CA PRO A 708 28.60 2.36 -9.10
C PRO A 708 27.76 3.56 -8.67
N ILE A 709 27.70 4.62 -9.49
CA ILE A 709 26.82 5.76 -9.22
C ILE A 709 25.37 5.36 -9.50
N GLY A 710 24.59 5.21 -8.43
CA GLY A 710 23.14 5.02 -8.51
C GLY A 710 22.43 6.26 -9.06
N TYR A 711 21.10 6.24 -9.02
CA TYR A 711 20.29 7.40 -9.34
C TYR A 711 18.94 7.30 -8.64
N ILE A 712 18.37 8.43 -8.20
CA ILE A 712 16.98 8.49 -7.77
C ILE A 712 16.14 9.11 -8.88
N GLU A 713 14.88 8.67 -9.04
CA GLU A 713 13.94 9.39 -9.89
C GLU A 713 13.76 10.83 -9.37
N PRO A 714 14.19 11.85 -10.11
CA PRO A 714 14.33 13.20 -9.57
C PRO A 714 13.00 13.98 -9.67
N ASN A 715 11.87 13.35 -9.37
CA ASN A 715 10.56 14.00 -9.32
C ASN A 715 10.40 14.78 -8.01
N LEU A 716 11.15 15.87 -7.91
CA LEU A 716 11.16 16.79 -6.76
C LEU A 716 9.75 17.21 -6.35
N ASP A 717 8.88 17.47 -7.32
CA ASP A 717 7.50 17.89 -7.06
C ASP A 717 6.71 16.80 -6.31
N ALA A 718 6.89 15.51 -6.62
CA ALA A 718 6.29 14.42 -5.83
C ALA A 718 7.00 14.24 -4.47
N LEU A 719 8.33 14.28 -4.44
CA LEU A 719 9.13 14.04 -3.22
C LEU A 719 8.83 15.04 -2.11
N TYR A 720 8.70 16.34 -2.40
CA TYR A 720 8.33 17.35 -1.39
C TYR A 720 6.93 17.12 -0.80
N TRP A 721 6.02 16.51 -1.56
CA TRP A 721 4.69 16.17 -1.06
C TRP A 721 4.69 14.88 -0.22
N ILE A 722 5.54 13.90 -0.53
CA ILE A 722 5.80 12.75 0.36
C ILE A 722 6.41 13.22 1.68
N GLU A 723 7.41 14.11 1.63
CA GLU A 723 8.00 14.75 2.83
C GLU A 723 6.94 15.49 3.66
N SER A 724 6.10 16.31 2.99
CA SER A 724 5.01 17.03 3.64
C SER A 724 4.01 16.11 4.33
N ILE A 725 3.63 14.99 3.70
CA ILE A 725 2.70 14.01 4.25
C ILE A 725 3.27 13.41 5.54
N LEU A 726 4.52 12.97 5.52
CA LEU A 726 5.15 12.33 6.67
C LEU A 726 5.28 13.31 7.86
N GLU A 727 5.68 14.55 7.60
CA GLU A 727 5.65 15.63 8.59
C GLU A 727 4.25 15.85 9.17
N ASP A 728 3.25 16.10 8.32
CA ASP A 728 1.90 16.46 8.77
C ASP A 728 1.23 15.29 9.51
N THR A 729 1.56 14.05 9.14
CA THR A 729 1.06 12.84 9.81
C THR A 729 1.63 12.67 11.22
N VAL A 730 2.91 12.96 11.42
CA VAL A 730 3.54 12.97 12.77
C VAL A 730 2.94 14.10 13.61
N ASP A 731 2.94 15.32 13.08
CA ASP A 731 2.41 16.53 13.74
C ASP A 731 0.94 16.42 14.14
N ILE A 732 0.14 15.61 13.43
CA ILE A 732 -1.32 15.52 13.66
C ILE A 732 -1.71 14.22 14.34
N ILE A 733 -1.37 13.06 13.78
CA ILE A 733 -1.87 11.77 14.29
C ILE A 733 -1.10 11.37 15.57
N SER A 734 0.23 11.60 15.60
CA SER A 734 1.03 11.30 16.79
C SER A 734 0.84 12.31 17.91
N GLU A 735 0.80 13.63 17.64
CA GLU A 735 0.50 14.62 18.69
C GLU A 735 -0.90 14.42 19.30
N SER A 736 -1.89 13.98 18.51
CA SER A 736 -3.26 13.73 18.98
C SER A 736 -3.44 12.39 19.70
N GLY A 737 -2.41 11.55 19.79
CA GLY A 737 -2.46 10.26 20.48
C GLY A 737 -3.15 9.13 19.70
N PHE A 738 -3.32 9.29 18.38
CA PHE A 738 -3.95 8.28 17.51
C PHE A 738 -2.93 7.41 16.75
N MET A 739 -1.65 7.50 17.11
CA MET A 739 -0.59 6.64 16.60
C MET A 739 0.16 6.04 17.78
N THR A 740 0.45 4.74 17.76
CA THR A 740 1.29 4.12 18.79
C THR A 740 2.75 4.51 18.60
N LYS A 741 3.50 4.56 19.71
CA LYS A 741 4.90 5.01 19.74
C LYS A 741 5.81 4.30 18.74
N GLU A 742 5.54 3.04 18.42
CA GLU A 742 6.28 2.28 17.40
C GLU A 742 6.05 2.87 16.00
N TYR A 743 4.78 3.09 15.59
CA TYR A 743 4.51 3.72 14.29
C TYR A 743 4.97 5.17 14.24
N SER A 744 4.88 5.94 15.34
CA SER A 744 5.46 7.29 15.40
C SER A 744 6.97 7.27 15.09
N SER A 745 7.68 6.28 15.62
CA SER A 745 9.12 6.08 15.36
C SER A 745 9.39 5.66 13.91
N LYS A 746 8.52 4.83 13.30
CA LYS A 746 8.62 4.41 11.90
C LYS A 746 8.34 5.55 10.91
N PHE A 747 7.36 6.42 11.22
CA PHE A 747 7.07 7.61 10.42
C PHE A 747 8.22 8.63 10.45
N GLU A 748 8.80 8.91 11.62
CA GLU A 748 9.99 9.78 11.72
C GLU A 748 11.23 9.17 11.04
N ALA A 749 11.42 7.84 11.15
CA ALA A 749 12.48 7.15 10.43
C ALA A 749 12.29 7.24 8.91
N TYR A 750 11.06 7.09 8.41
CA TYR A 750 10.80 7.22 6.98
C TYR A 750 10.96 8.67 6.49
N LYS A 751 10.48 9.65 7.27
CA LYS A 751 10.68 11.07 7.00
C LYS A 751 12.17 11.41 6.85
N SER A 752 13.03 10.91 7.73
CA SER A 752 14.48 11.10 7.61
C SER A 752 15.06 10.53 6.31
N ILE A 753 14.59 9.37 5.85
CA ILE A 753 15.01 8.78 4.57
C ILE A 753 14.54 9.64 3.41
N ILE A 754 13.29 10.13 3.43
CA ILE A 754 12.75 11.01 2.38
C ILE A 754 13.49 12.36 2.33
N SER A 755 13.84 12.97 3.48
CA SER A 755 14.62 14.20 3.50
C SER A 755 16.04 14.00 2.94
N ASP A 756 16.72 12.89 3.25
CA ASP A 756 18.01 12.57 2.63
C ASP A 756 17.87 12.32 1.11
N ILE A 757 16.81 11.62 0.69
CA ILE A 757 16.46 11.39 -0.73
C ILE A 757 16.20 12.71 -1.47
N VAL A 758 15.49 13.66 -0.85
CA VAL A 758 15.23 14.99 -1.40
C VAL A 758 16.54 15.74 -1.67
N ILE A 759 17.51 15.66 -0.76
CA ILE A 759 18.84 16.29 -0.93
C ILE A 759 19.62 15.69 -2.11
N ILE A 760 19.50 14.37 -2.32
CA ILE A 760 20.10 13.68 -3.47
C ILE A 760 19.42 14.10 -4.78
N ALA A 761 18.08 14.03 -4.83
CA ALA A 761 17.31 14.41 -6.00
C ALA A 761 17.44 15.91 -6.36
N GLU A 762 17.63 16.80 -5.38
CA GLU A 762 17.90 18.23 -5.63
C GLU A 762 19.23 18.43 -6.37
N LYS A 763 20.25 17.60 -6.09
CA LYS A 763 21.54 17.60 -6.80
C LYS A 763 21.45 16.98 -8.18
N GLU A 764 20.77 15.84 -8.32
CA GLU A 764 20.57 15.15 -9.60
C GLU A 764 19.79 16.01 -10.60
N ALA A 765 18.74 16.72 -10.14
CA ALA A 765 18.00 17.68 -10.95
C ALA A 765 18.81 18.95 -11.31
N ALA A 766 19.89 19.22 -10.58
CA ALA A 766 20.81 20.33 -10.81
C ALA A 766 22.08 19.95 -11.59
N ASP A 767 22.30 18.66 -11.88
CA ASP A 767 23.55 18.13 -12.46
C ASP A 767 24.79 18.44 -11.59
N GLU A 768 24.60 18.36 -10.26
CA GLU A 768 25.62 18.48 -9.23
C GLU A 768 26.03 17.10 -8.68
N PRO A 769 27.33 16.88 -8.36
CA PRO A 769 27.80 15.58 -7.92
C PRO A 769 27.36 15.26 -6.48
N ILE A 770 26.81 14.05 -6.27
CA ILE A 770 26.58 13.49 -4.94
C ILE A 770 27.89 12.90 -4.37
N SER A 771 28.03 12.91 -3.05
CA SER A 771 29.16 12.32 -2.34
C SER A 771 29.06 10.79 -2.24
N GLU A 772 30.18 10.13 -1.94
CA GLU A 772 30.26 8.67 -1.71
C GLU A 772 29.21 8.17 -0.70
N ARG A 773 29.09 8.85 0.45
CA ARG A 773 28.07 8.57 1.49
C ARG A 773 26.62 8.72 0.99
N GLU A 774 26.38 9.65 0.07
CA GLU A 774 25.07 9.86 -0.54
C GLU A 774 24.79 8.79 -1.60
N ASN A 775 25.79 8.35 -2.35
CA ASN A 775 25.67 7.21 -3.26
C ASN A 775 25.42 5.90 -2.48
N ASP A 776 26.15 5.66 -1.38
CA ASP A 776 25.92 4.55 -0.45
C ASP A 776 24.46 4.51 0.02
N LEU A 777 23.90 5.68 0.34
CA LEU A 777 22.51 5.79 0.79
C LEU A 777 21.53 5.25 -0.26
N ILE A 778 21.76 5.50 -1.55
CA ILE A 778 20.87 5.01 -2.63
C ILE A 778 20.74 3.48 -2.58
N TYR A 779 21.85 2.76 -2.34
CA TYR A 779 21.84 1.30 -2.22
C TYR A 779 21.31 0.81 -0.86
N ASP A 780 21.40 1.62 0.19
CA ASP A 780 20.85 1.38 1.52
C ASP A 780 19.30 1.49 1.57
N ILE A 781 18.67 2.32 0.72
CA ILE A 781 17.24 2.63 0.77
C ILE A 781 16.35 1.36 0.93
N PRO A 782 16.49 0.29 0.12
CA PRO A 782 15.65 -0.91 0.27
C PRO A 782 15.80 -1.60 1.62
N TYR A 783 17.02 -1.62 2.18
CA TYR A 783 17.31 -2.21 3.49
C TYR A 783 16.74 -1.36 4.64
N ARG A 784 16.73 -0.03 4.48
CA ARG A 784 16.14 0.89 5.47
C ARG A 784 14.60 0.85 5.43
N LEU A 785 14.01 0.83 4.23
CA LEU A 785 12.56 0.72 4.05
C LEU A 785 12.03 -0.64 4.52
N ALA A 786 12.75 -1.74 4.28
CA ALA A 786 12.43 -3.06 4.83
C ALA A 786 12.13 -3.00 6.34
N ASN A 787 13.02 -2.40 7.12
CA ASN A 787 12.87 -2.27 8.58
C ASN A 787 11.64 -1.43 9.00
N ILE A 788 11.24 -0.45 8.19
CA ILE A 788 10.08 0.42 8.44
C ILE A 788 8.78 -0.32 8.14
N ILE A 789 8.72 -1.10 7.07
CA ILE A 789 7.49 -1.77 6.62
C ILE A 789 7.21 -3.11 7.33
N ILE A 790 8.09 -3.59 8.23
CA ILE A 790 7.81 -4.76 9.08
C ILE A 790 6.65 -4.43 10.05
N PRO A 791 5.56 -5.22 10.08
CA PRO A 791 4.47 -5.00 11.04
C PRO A 791 4.93 -5.20 12.50
N SER A 792 4.36 -4.40 13.41
CA SER A 792 4.47 -4.58 14.86
C SER A 792 4.26 -6.03 15.31
N GLY A 793 5.03 -6.48 16.29
CA GLY A 793 4.90 -7.83 16.86
C GLY A 793 5.26 -8.98 15.92
N SER A 794 5.92 -8.74 14.78
CA SER A 794 6.31 -9.80 13.83
C SER A 794 7.37 -10.76 14.41
N SER A 795 6.91 -11.80 15.11
CA SER A 795 7.74 -12.93 15.52
C SER A 795 7.94 -13.94 14.38
N MET A 796 8.97 -14.78 14.47
CA MET A 796 9.51 -15.60 13.37
C MET A 796 8.65 -16.82 12.97
N GLY A 797 7.37 -16.91 13.39
CA GLY A 797 6.59 -18.16 13.28
C GLY A 797 5.12 -18.06 12.83
N TYR A 798 4.48 -16.89 12.80
CA TYR A 798 3.01 -16.78 12.66
C TYR A 798 2.51 -16.51 11.24
N THR A 799 3.25 -16.97 10.25
CA THR A 799 3.28 -16.31 8.94
C THR A 799 3.74 -17.30 7.81
N GLU A 800 3.19 -17.23 6.57
CA GLU A 800 3.51 -18.11 5.41
C GLU A 800 4.47 -17.55 4.30
N ARG A 801 3.98 -16.77 3.32
CA ARG A 801 4.69 -16.04 2.22
C ARG A 801 3.86 -14.89 1.58
N LYS A 802 2.57 -15.12 1.27
CA LYS A 802 1.60 -14.18 0.65
C LYS A 802 1.22 -12.83 1.36
N ASP A 803 1.76 -12.46 2.53
CA ASP A 803 1.66 -11.10 3.14
C ASP A 803 2.59 -10.14 2.41
N PHE A 804 3.75 -10.63 1.98
CA PHE A 804 4.80 -9.86 1.31
C PHE A 804 4.62 -9.74 -0.19
N GLN A 805 3.56 -10.36 -0.71
CA GLN A 805 3.12 -10.14 -2.07
C GLN A 805 2.42 -8.78 -2.17
N MET A 806 2.92 -7.90 -3.03
CA MET A 806 2.41 -6.55 -3.27
C MET A 806 0.96 -6.57 -3.77
N ALA A 807 0.59 -7.56 -4.61
CA ALA A 807 -0.63 -7.49 -5.39
C ALA A 807 -1.91 -7.32 -4.54
N LEU A 808 -2.70 -6.32 -4.87
CA LEU A 808 -4.00 -6.04 -4.26
C LEU A 808 -5.01 -5.65 -5.34
N VAL A 809 -6.29 -5.95 -5.10
CA VAL A 809 -7.41 -5.70 -6.02
C VAL A 809 -8.45 -4.82 -5.33
N ALA A 810 -9.09 -3.98 -6.13
CA ALA A 810 -9.50 -2.68 -5.67
C ALA A 810 -10.71 -2.15 -6.45
N ASP A 811 -11.93 -2.36 -5.97
CA ASP A 811 -13.14 -1.98 -6.72
C ASP A 811 -13.60 -0.54 -6.41
N VAL A 812 -13.75 0.29 -7.45
CA VAL A 812 -13.75 1.76 -7.32
C VAL A 812 -15.09 2.41 -7.64
N HIS A 813 -15.99 1.67 -8.28
CA HIS A 813 -17.29 2.13 -8.76
C HIS A 813 -18.25 0.94 -8.92
N THR A 814 -19.55 1.15 -8.66
CA THR A 814 -20.60 0.12 -8.84
C THR A 814 -21.70 0.66 -9.77
N ASP A 815 -22.00 -0.09 -10.83
CA ASP A 815 -23.20 0.05 -11.66
C ASP A 815 -24.30 -0.88 -11.09
N SER A 816 -25.25 -0.30 -10.36
CA SER A 816 -26.36 -1.04 -9.73
C SER A 816 -27.39 -1.58 -10.72
N ASP A 817 -27.48 -0.96 -11.89
CA ASP A 817 -28.55 -1.25 -12.86
C ASP A 817 -28.14 -2.45 -13.74
N ASN A 818 -26.84 -2.60 -14.01
CA ASN A 818 -26.26 -3.75 -14.71
C ASN A 818 -25.66 -4.83 -13.77
N GLY A 819 -25.43 -4.52 -12.49
CA GLY A 819 -24.87 -5.47 -11.51
C GLY A 819 -23.36 -5.72 -11.69
N VAL A 820 -22.62 -4.69 -12.09
CA VAL A 820 -21.19 -4.76 -12.44
C VAL A 820 -20.41 -3.71 -11.65
N VAL A 821 -19.15 -4.00 -11.31
CA VAL A 821 -18.20 -3.10 -10.68
C VAL A 821 -17.01 -2.82 -11.57
N ILE A 822 -16.27 -1.74 -11.32
CA ILE A 822 -14.93 -1.52 -11.89
C ILE A 822 -13.90 -1.91 -10.84
N GLU A 823 -13.11 -2.94 -11.13
CA GLU A 823 -11.95 -3.33 -10.36
C GLU A 823 -10.69 -2.72 -10.97
N VAL A 824 -9.89 -2.06 -10.14
CA VAL A 824 -8.49 -1.76 -10.43
C VAL A 824 -7.60 -2.69 -9.61
N ALA A 825 -6.32 -2.85 -9.97
CA ALA A 825 -5.40 -3.67 -9.19
C ALA A 825 -3.93 -3.33 -9.47
N VAL A 826 -3.05 -3.80 -8.58
CA VAL A 826 -1.61 -3.95 -8.85
C VAL A 826 -1.20 -5.42 -8.79
N GLY A 827 -0.18 -5.82 -9.54
CA GLY A 827 0.29 -7.21 -9.67
C GLY A 827 1.71 -7.42 -9.14
N VAL A 828 2.50 -8.24 -9.84
CA VAL A 828 3.97 -8.31 -9.66
C VAL A 828 4.60 -7.00 -10.18
N PRO A 829 5.62 -6.42 -9.51
CA PRO A 829 6.31 -5.24 -10.03
C PRO A 829 6.93 -5.46 -11.42
N ASN A 830 6.83 -4.48 -12.32
CA ASN A 830 7.57 -4.50 -13.57
C ASN A 830 9.02 -4.01 -13.34
N ARG A 831 9.99 -4.53 -14.09
CA ARG A 831 11.39 -4.04 -14.09
C ARG A 831 11.50 -2.89 -15.09
N ILE A 832 12.06 -1.76 -14.67
CA ILE A 832 12.37 -0.62 -15.55
C ILE A 832 13.87 -0.53 -15.78
N TYR A 833 14.25 -0.38 -17.05
CA TYR A 833 15.60 -0.03 -17.48
C TYR A 833 15.60 1.43 -17.92
N VAL A 834 16.52 2.23 -17.39
CA VAL A 834 16.60 3.69 -17.62
C VAL A 834 17.97 4.05 -18.20
N ALA A 835 18.00 4.72 -19.34
CA ALA A 835 19.24 5.28 -19.88
C ALA A 835 19.52 6.64 -19.21
N ILE A 836 20.66 6.75 -18.54
CA ILE A 836 21.09 7.95 -17.82
C ILE A 836 22.35 8.51 -18.49
N ASN A 837 22.38 9.83 -18.66
CA ASN A 837 23.52 10.58 -19.19
C ASN A 837 23.60 11.89 -18.41
N ASP A 838 24.57 11.98 -17.51
CA ASP A 838 24.76 13.11 -16.59
C ASP A 838 26.25 13.48 -16.46
N LYS A 839 26.55 14.52 -15.66
CA LYS A 839 27.92 14.96 -15.43
C LYS A 839 28.71 14.08 -14.47
N GLN A 840 28.07 13.24 -13.66
CA GLN A 840 28.71 12.43 -12.61
C GLN A 840 29.06 11.02 -13.10
N GLY A 841 28.06 10.15 -13.28
CA GLY A 841 28.22 8.78 -13.76
C GLY A 841 28.29 8.67 -15.29
N GLY A 842 27.90 9.71 -16.02
CA GLY A 842 27.89 9.67 -17.48
C GLY A 842 26.88 8.65 -18.01
N LYS A 843 27.23 8.01 -19.14
CA LYS A 843 26.35 7.12 -19.92
C LYS A 843 26.25 5.74 -19.30
N ARG A 844 25.18 5.48 -18.56
CA ARG A 844 24.89 4.18 -17.92
C ARG A 844 23.44 3.76 -18.16
N ILE A 845 23.19 2.46 -18.11
CA ILE A 845 21.83 1.92 -17.96
C ILE A 845 21.68 1.55 -16.49
N ALA A 846 20.61 2.01 -15.85
CA ALA A 846 20.28 1.67 -14.48
C ALA A 846 18.97 0.90 -14.41
N GLU A 847 18.83 0.03 -13.41
CA GLU A 847 17.67 -0.84 -13.19
C GLU A 847 16.90 -0.45 -11.93
N GLY A 848 15.57 -0.54 -12.02
CA GLY A 848 14.66 -0.35 -10.89
C GLY A 848 13.34 -1.08 -11.13
N TYR A 849 12.33 -0.77 -10.31
CA TYR A 849 11.03 -1.45 -10.36
C TYR A 849 9.86 -0.48 -10.25
N THR A 850 8.81 -0.70 -11.05
CA THR A 850 7.55 0.09 -11.05
C THR A 850 6.37 -0.81 -10.73
N PHE A 851 5.19 -0.23 -10.55
CA PHE A 851 3.96 -1.03 -10.52
C PHE A 851 3.72 -1.76 -11.85
N SER A 852 2.82 -2.75 -11.80
CA SER A 852 1.97 -3.18 -12.92
C SER A 852 0.54 -2.78 -12.57
N TYR A 853 -0.24 -2.29 -13.52
CA TYR A 853 -1.62 -1.82 -13.27
C TYR A 853 -2.66 -2.55 -14.12
N TYR A 854 -3.84 -2.72 -13.53
CA TYR A 854 -4.98 -3.42 -14.12
C TYR A 854 -6.26 -2.62 -13.85
N GLU A 855 -7.18 -2.58 -14.81
CA GLU A 855 -8.48 -1.90 -14.73
C GLU A 855 -9.50 -2.65 -15.59
N PHE A 856 -10.51 -3.26 -14.96
CA PHE A 856 -11.45 -4.15 -15.63
C PHE A 856 -12.83 -4.20 -14.96
N PRO A 857 -13.92 -4.43 -15.73
CA PRO A 857 -15.23 -4.68 -15.16
C PRO A 857 -15.35 -6.10 -14.57
N HIS A 858 -16.03 -6.24 -13.44
CA HIS A 858 -16.26 -7.52 -12.75
C HIS A 858 -17.69 -7.64 -12.17
N PRO A 859 -18.29 -8.83 -11.98
CA PRO A 859 -19.64 -8.95 -11.44
C PRO A 859 -19.78 -8.49 -9.97
N MET A 860 -20.82 -7.70 -9.67
CA MET A 860 -21.08 -7.17 -8.32
C MET A 860 -21.27 -8.25 -7.24
N ASN A 861 -21.66 -9.47 -7.63
CA ASN A 861 -21.85 -10.62 -6.75
C ASN A 861 -20.60 -11.50 -6.56
N ASP A 862 -19.51 -11.25 -7.31
CA ASP A 862 -18.26 -12.03 -7.28
C ASP A 862 -17.00 -11.17 -7.01
N ARG A 863 -17.20 -9.89 -6.65
CA ARG A 863 -16.18 -8.87 -6.32
C ARG A 863 -14.87 -9.50 -5.83
N LEU A 864 -13.83 -9.42 -6.67
CA LEU A 864 -12.57 -10.05 -6.40
C LEU A 864 -11.94 -9.49 -5.14
N ASN A 865 -11.14 -10.36 -4.54
CA ASN A 865 -10.52 -10.05 -3.28
C ASN A 865 -9.03 -10.49 -3.26
N ASN A 866 -8.17 -9.89 -2.43
CA ASN A 866 -6.70 -9.95 -2.55
C ASN A 866 -6.06 -11.36 -2.58
N ASP A 867 -6.52 -12.36 -1.82
CA ASP A 867 -5.97 -13.73 -1.91
C ASP A 867 -6.38 -14.38 -3.24
N GLN A 868 -7.63 -14.21 -3.71
CA GLN A 868 -8.04 -14.62 -5.05
C GLN A 868 -7.21 -13.94 -6.14
N TRP A 869 -6.98 -12.63 -6.00
CA TRP A 869 -6.18 -11.86 -6.94
C TRP A 869 -4.72 -12.31 -6.92
N LYS A 870 -4.14 -12.56 -5.73
CA LYS A 870 -2.81 -13.18 -5.57
C LYS A 870 -2.75 -14.57 -6.21
N GLU A 871 -3.80 -15.39 -6.07
CA GLU A 871 -3.95 -16.68 -6.74
C GLU A 871 -4.03 -16.56 -8.28
N LYS A 872 -4.44 -15.40 -8.81
CA LYS A 872 -4.33 -15.11 -10.25
C LYS A 872 -2.95 -14.58 -10.63
N VAL A 873 -2.43 -13.59 -9.91
CA VAL A 873 -1.16 -12.90 -10.20
C VAL A 873 0.06 -13.81 -10.07
N TYR A 874 0.20 -14.55 -8.97
CA TYR A 874 1.42 -15.32 -8.66
C TYR A 874 1.38 -16.77 -9.16
N ASN A 875 0.63 -17.01 -10.23
CA ASN A 875 0.38 -18.32 -10.81
C ASN A 875 0.57 -18.27 -12.33
N ASN A 876 1.65 -18.88 -12.83
CA ASN A 876 2.06 -18.84 -14.24
C ASN A 876 1.01 -19.33 -15.24
N GLY A 877 -0.08 -19.99 -14.81
CA GLY A 877 -1.20 -20.33 -15.69
C GLY A 877 -2.02 -19.13 -16.21
N ASN A 878 -1.86 -17.95 -15.62
CA ASN A 878 -2.81 -16.84 -15.77
C ASN A 878 -2.29 -15.62 -16.55
N GLU A 879 -1.13 -15.69 -17.21
CA GLU A 879 -0.55 -14.56 -17.97
C GLU A 879 -1.56 -13.91 -18.93
N SER A 880 -2.34 -14.72 -19.66
CA SER A 880 -3.39 -14.23 -20.57
C SER A 880 -4.53 -13.52 -19.82
N TYR A 881 -4.95 -14.05 -18.67
CA TYR A 881 -6.00 -13.45 -17.84
C TYR A 881 -5.59 -12.07 -17.29
N LEU A 882 -4.31 -11.92 -16.92
CA LEU A 882 -3.74 -10.63 -16.50
C LEU A 882 -3.62 -9.67 -17.69
N MET A 883 -3.14 -10.16 -18.83
CA MET A 883 -2.98 -9.37 -20.07
C MET A 883 -4.31 -8.91 -20.70
N GLU A 884 -5.42 -9.58 -20.42
CA GLU A 884 -6.77 -9.09 -20.75
C GLU A 884 -7.17 -7.87 -19.90
N ARG A 885 -6.67 -7.77 -18.66
CA ARG A 885 -7.13 -6.83 -17.61
C ARG A 885 -6.24 -5.60 -17.41
N MET A 886 -5.01 -5.67 -17.91
CA MET A 886 -4.11 -4.52 -18.02
C MET A 886 -4.68 -3.52 -19.06
N PRO A 887 -4.51 -2.20 -18.91
CA PRO A 887 -4.90 -1.23 -19.93
C PRO A 887 -4.06 -1.36 -21.20
N GLN A 888 -4.60 -0.97 -22.37
CA GLN A 888 -3.85 -1.07 -23.63
C GLN A 888 -2.59 -0.19 -23.64
N TRP A 889 -2.68 1.02 -23.08
CA TRP A 889 -1.58 1.99 -23.01
C TRP A 889 -0.38 1.50 -22.18
N GLU A 890 -0.58 0.55 -21.26
CA GLU A 890 0.51 -0.12 -20.53
C GLU A 890 1.13 -1.24 -21.39
N LYS A 891 0.31 -2.06 -22.06
CA LYS A 891 0.78 -3.11 -22.99
C LYS A 891 1.61 -2.55 -24.14
N ASP A 892 1.28 -1.36 -24.62
CA ASP A 892 1.99 -0.69 -25.72
C ASP A 892 3.44 -0.28 -25.35
N ILE A 893 3.82 -0.36 -24.06
CA ILE A 893 5.19 -0.10 -23.57
C ILE A 893 5.85 -1.29 -22.86
N LEU A 894 5.12 -2.38 -22.60
CA LEU A 894 5.57 -3.51 -21.79
C LEU A 894 6.15 -4.66 -22.63
N ILE A 895 7.34 -5.11 -22.25
CA ILE A 895 8.08 -6.23 -22.86
C ILE A 895 7.92 -7.48 -21.98
N LYS A 896 8.07 -8.66 -22.59
CA LYS A 896 7.84 -9.99 -22.01
C LYS A 896 9.08 -10.88 -22.14
#